data_AF-A0A6J3IJV5-F1
#
_entry.id   AF-A0A6J3IJV5-F1
#
_cell.length_a   1.000
_cell.length_b   1.000
_cell.length_c   1.000
_cell.angle_alpha   90.00
_cell.angle_beta   90.00
_cell.angle_gamma   90.00
#
_symmetry.space_group_name_H-M   'P 1'
#
loop_
_entity.id
_entity.type
_entity.pdbx_description
1 polymer ?
#
loop_
_entity_poly.entity_id
_entity_poly.type
_entity_poly.pdbx_seq_one_letter_code
_entity_poly.pdbx_strand_id
1 'polypeptide(L)'
;MEKTGRDGDGAPRGPVLHIVVVGFHHKKGCQVEFSYPPLIPGDGHDSHTLPEEWKYLPFLALPDGAHNYQEDTVFFHLPPRNGYGATVYGISCYRQIEAKALKVRQADVTRETVQKSVCVLSKLPLYGLLQAKLQLITHAYFEEKDFSQISILKELYEHMNSSLGGASLEGSQVYLGLSPRDLVLHFRHKVLILFKLILLEKKVLFYISPVNKLVGALMTVLSLFPGMIEHGLSDCSQYRPRKSMSEDGGLQENNPRTDDFVSASTSDISHTNLGTVRKVMAGNHGGDAVMKTEEPLLQGEDSSKGQEPSDTNQYLKPPSRPSPESSESDWETLDPSVLEDPNLKEREQLGSDQTNLFPKDSVPSESLPITVQPQANTGQVVLTPGLISGLEEDQYGMPLAIFTKGYLCLPYMALQQHHLLSDVTVRGFVAGATNILFRQQKHLSDAIVEVEEALIQIHDPELRKLLNPTTADLRFADYLVRHVTENRDDVFLDGTGWEGGDEWIRAQFAVYIHALLAATLQLDNEKILSDYGTTFITAWKNTHNYRVWNSNKHPALAEINPNHPFQGQYSVSDMKLRFSHSVQNSERGKKLGNVMVTTSRNVVQTGKAVGQSVGGAFSSAKTAMSSWLSTFTISTSQSLTEPPDGKP
;
A
#
# COMPACT_ATOMS: atom_id res chain seq x y z
N MET A 1 28.62 1.58 -44.54
CA MET A 1 27.86 0.42 -45.07
C MET A 1 27.87 -0.63 -43.97
N GLU A 2 26.88 -0.57 -43.11
CA GLU A 2 26.94 -1.13 -41.75
C GLU A 2 25.76 -2.07 -41.55
N LYS A 3 26.00 -3.23 -40.93
CA LYS A 3 25.01 -4.31 -40.89
C LYS A 3 24.01 -4.07 -39.77
N THR A 4 22.80 -3.65 -40.12
CA THR A 4 21.66 -3.71 -39.22
C THR A 4 21.39 -5.17 -38.82
N GLY A 5 21.42 -5.45 -37.52
CA GLY A 5 20.90 -6.69 -36.97
C GLY A 5 19.39 -6.80 -37.23
N ARG A 6 18.91 -8.01 -37.52
CA ARG A 6 17.47 -8.30 -37.58
C ARG A 6 17.00 -8.73 -36.20
N ASP A 7 16.55 -7.79 -35.38
CA ASP A 7 15.75 -8.12 -34.21
C ASP A 7 14.36 -8.59 -34.69
N GLY A 8 14.12 -9.88 -34.53
CA GLY A 8 12.88 -10.53 -34.90
C GLY A 8 11.94 -10.70 -33.71
N ASP A 9 10.70 -10.26 -33.91
CA ASP A 9 9.46 -10.76 -33.31
C ASP A 9 8.84 -10.06 -32.07
N GLY A 10 7.52 -9.95 -32.14
CA GLY A 10 6.54 -9.90 -31.03
C GLY A 10 6.49 -8.73 -30.03
N ALA A 11 7.62 -8.14 -29.63
CA ALA A 11 7.66 -7.38 -28.37
C ALA A 11 6.78 -6.09 -28.36
N PRO A 12 5.80 -5.95 -27.43
CA PRO A 12 4.99 -4.73 -27.32
C PRO A 12 5.86 -3.55 -26.87
N ARG A 13 5.95 -2.53 -27.73
CA ARG A 13 6.92 -1.42 -27.58
C ARG A 13 6.57 -0.42 -26.47
N GLY A 14 5.30 -0.18 -26.19
CA GLY A 14 4.86 0.76 -25.16
C GLY A 14 4.84 0.17 -23.73
N PRO A 15 4.41 0.95 -22.72
CA PRO A 15 4.38 0.51 -21.32
C PRO A 15 3.24 -0.46 -20.99
N VAL A 16 2.10 -0.44 -21.70
CA VAL A 16 1.01 -1.41 -21.50
C VAL A 16 1.29 -2.68 -22.31
N LEU A 17 1.37 -3.80 -21.61
CA LEU A 17 1.63 -5.13 -22.16
C LEU A 17 0.36 -5.76 -22.76
N HIS A 18 -0.75 -5.70 -22.01
CA HIS A 18 -2.02 -6.33 -22.37
C HIS A 18 -3.20 -5.55 -21.78
N ILE A 19 -4.29 -5.46 -22.53
CA ILE A 19 -5.65 -5.29 -21.99
C ILE A 19 -6.28 -6.67 -21.84
N VAL A 20 -6.96 -6.93 -20.73
CA VAL A 20 -7.57 -8.23 -20.39
C VAL A 20 -9.00 -8.03 -19.89
N VAL A 21 -9.95 -8.83 -20.36
CA VAL A 21 -11.28 -8.95 -19.73
C VAL A 21 -11.32 -10.23 -18.91
N VAL A 22 -11.79 -10.10 -17.67
CA VAL A 22 -12.05 -11.23 -16.78
C VAL A 22 -13.53 -11.23 -16.42
N GLY A 23 -14.21 -12.37 -16.54
CA GLY A 23 -15.61 -12.53 -16.18
C GLY A 23 -15.84 -13.68 -15.21
N PHE A 24 -17.00 -13.68 -14.55
CA PHE A 24 -17.39 -14.73 -13.62
C PHE A 24 -18.32 -15.77 -14.26
N HIS A 25 -17.83 -16.98 -14.52
CA HIS A 25 -18.63 -18.08 -15.03
C HIS A 25 -19.16 -18.99 -13.90
N HIS A 26 -20.49 -19.16 -13.86
CA HIS A 26 -21.23 -19.76 -12.74
C HIS A 26 -20.77 -21.17 -12.27
N LYS A 27 -20.15 -21.98 -13.14
CA LYS A 27 -19.55 -23.30 -12.81
C LYS A 27 -18.02 -23.33 -12.73
N LYS A 28 -17.33 -22.28 -13.17
CA LYS A 28 -15.86 -22.28 -13.36
C LYS A 28 -15.12 -21.23 -12.53
N GLY A 29 -15.84 -20.26 -11.94
CA GLY A 29 -15.26 -19.12 -11.23
C GLY A 29 -14.83 -17.99 -12.19
N CYS A 30 -13.89 -17.16 -11.75
CA CYS A 30 -13.31 -16.09 -12.56
C CYS A 30 -12.45 -16.69 -13.70
N GLN A 31 -12.63 -16.21 -14.93
CA GLN A 31 -11.83 -16.63 -16.10
C GLN A 31 -11.45 -15.41 -16.95
N VAL A 32 -10.29 -15.46 -17.61
CA VAL A 32 -10.01 -14.55 -18.74
C VAL A 32 -10.96 -14.91 -19.89
N GLU A 33 -11.63 -13.91 -20.44
CA GLU A 33 -12.54 -14.02 -21.58
C GLU A 33 -11.99 -13.35 -22.84
N PHE A 34 -11.07 -12.39 -22.68
CA PHE A 34 -10.43 -11.66 -23.77
C PHE A 34 -9.04 -11.15 -23.35
N SER A 35 -8.09 -11.12 -24.27
CA SER A 35 -6.80 -10.44 -24.12
C SER A 35 -6.27 -9.84 -25.42
N TYR A 36 -5.76 -8.61 -25.34
CA TYR A 36 -5.18 -7.87 -26.47
C TYR A 36 -3.91 -7.09 -26.08
N PRO A 37 -2.75 -7.40 -26.70
CA PRO A 37 -2.42 -8.64 -27.43
C PRO A 37 -2.69 -9.90 -26.59
N PRO A 38 -2.75 -11.10 -27.21
CA PRO A 38 -2.98 -12.35 -26.49
C PRO A 38 -1.97 -12.59 -25.37
N LEU A 39 -2.40 -13.17 -24.25
CA LEU A 39 -1.50 -13.49 -23.12
C LEU A 39 -0.44 -14.53 -23.50
N ILE A 40 -0.69 -15.39 -24.49
CA ILE A 40 0.29 -16.34 -25.04
C ILE A 40 0.47 -16.03 -26.54
N PRO A 41 1.69 -15.76 -27.03
CA PRO A 41 1.92 -15.52 -28.45
C PRO A 41 1.48 -16.70 -29.31
N GLY A 42 0.62 -16.44 -30.29
CA GLY A 42 0.03 -17.45 -31.18
C GLY A 42 -1.38 -17.91 -30.79
N ASP A 43 -1.82 -17.69 -29.55
CA ASP A 43 -3.20 -18.00 -29.12
C ASP A 43 -4.20 -16.94 -29.62
N GLY A 44 -5.48 -17.33 -29.68
CA GLY A 44 -6.59 -16.41 -29.97
C GLY A 44 -6.80 -15.37 -28.86
N HIS A 45 -7.35 -14.21 -29.23
CA HIS A 45 -7.68 -13.15 -28.26
C HIS A 45 -8.69 -13.60 -27.21
N ASP A 46 -9.59 -14.53 -27.57
CA ASP A 46 -10.63 -15.15 -26.77
C ASP A 46 -10.14 -16.36 -25.93
N SER A 47 -8.84 -16.66 -25.96
CA SER A 47 -8.30 -17.82 -25.25
C SER A 47 -8.35 -17.68 -23.73
N HIS A 48 -8.78 -18.75 -23.07
CA HIS A 48 -8.78 -18.90 -21.61
C HIS A 48 -7.42 -19.39 -21.05
N THR A 49 -6.42 -19.61 -21.91
CA THR A 49 -5.08 -20.07 -21.51
C THR A 49 -4.31 -18.99 -20.76
N LEU A 50 -3.47 -19.39 -19.80
CA LEU A 50 -2.68 -18.49 -18.97
C LEU A 50 -1.23 -19.01 -18.86
N PRO A 51 -0.21 -18.13 -18.82
CA PRO A 51 1.12 -18.47 -18.31
C PRO A 51 1.02 -19.05 -16.89
N GLU A 52 1.87 -20.02 -16.55
CA GLU A 52 1.80 -20.73 -15.26
C GLU A 52 2.00 -19.77 -14.06
N GLU A 53 2.83 -18.75 -14.26
CA GLU A 53 3.13 -17.71 -13.28
C GLU A 53 1.95 -16.74 -13.08
N TRP A 54 1.06 -16.64 -14.07
CA TRP A 54 -0.09 -15.73 -14.10
C TRP A 54 -1.43 -16.45 -13.84
N LYS A 55 -1.41 -17.72 -13.43
CA LYS A 55 -2.60 -18.55 -13.11
C LYS A 55 -3.58 -17.94 -12.10
N TYR A 56 -3.15 -16.94 -11.32
CA TYR A 56 -4.00 -16.21 -10.36
C TYR A 56 -4.62 -14.91 -10.89
N LEU A 57 -4.27 -14.46 -12.10
CA LEU A 57 -4.78 -13.23 -12.73
C LEU A 57 -6.32 -13.11 -12.67
N PRO A 58 -7.15 -14.15 -12.95
CA PRO A 58 -8.60 -14.01 -12.87
C PRO A 58 -9.13 -13.64 -11.48
N PHE A 59 -8.50 -14.15 -10.42
CA PHE A 59 -8.91 -13.91 -9.03
C PHE A 59 -8.33 -12.61 -8.45
N LEU A 60 -7.27 -12.08 -9.07
CA LEU A 60 -6.71 -10.77 -8.77
C LEU A 60 -7.50 -9.64 -9.44
N ALA A 61 -7.98 -9.85 -10.67
CA ALA A 61 -8.78 -8.88 -11.42
C ALA A 61 -10.26 -8.83 -10.98
N LEU A 62 -10.85 -9.98 -10.63
CA LEU A 62 -12.15 -10.08 -9.96
C LEU A 62 -11.97 -10.59 -8.51
N PRO A 63 -11.77 -9.69 -7.53
CA PRO A 63 -11.38 -10.04 -6.17
C PRO A 63 -12.51 -10.62 -5.32
N ASP A 64 -12.14 -11.31 -4.23
CA ASP A 64 -13.07 -11.86 -3.23
C ASP A 64 -14.01 -10.77 -2.69
N GLY A 65 -15.31 -11.03 -2.79
CA GLY A 65 -16.37 -10.11 -2.34
C GLY A 65 -16.77 -9.04 -3.35
N ALA A 66 -16.17 -8.99 -4.55
CA ALA A 66 -16.47 -7.98 -5.57
C ALA A 66 -17.97 -7.92 -5.98
N HIS A 67 -18.70 -9.03 -5.86
CA HIS A 67 -20.15 -9.10 -6.11
C HIS A 67 -21.01 -8.25 -5.15
N ASN A 68 -20.44 -7.74 -4.06
CA ASN A 68 -21.13 -6.84 -3.12
C ASN A 68 -21.07 -5.36 -3.56
N TYR A 69 -20.38 -5.05 -4.66
CA TYR A 69 -20.16 -3.70 -5.15
C TYR A 69 -20.60 -3.58 -6.61
N GLN A 70 -21.31 -2.49 -6.93
CA GLN A 70 -21.77 -2.21 -8.30
C GLN A 70 -20.59 -1.93 -9.25
N GLU A 71 -19.54 -1.32 -8.72
CA GLU A 71 -18.24 -1.11 -9.34
C GLU A 71 -17.16 -0.94 -8.26
N ASP A 72 -15.91 -1.29 -8.57
CA ASP A 72 -14.73 -0.85 -7.81
C ASP A 72 -13.43 -0.99 -8.64
N THR A 73 -12.27 -0.70 -8.04
CA THR A 73 -10.95 -0.88 -8.66
C THR A 73 -9.95 -1.57 -7.73
N VAL A 74 -9.14 -2.47 -8.29
CA VAL A 74 -8.10 -3.21 -7.58
C VAL A 74 -6.74 -3.07 -8.28
N PHE A 75 -5.67 -2.92 -7.50
CA PHE A 75 -4.28 -3.05 -7.95
C PHE A 75 -3.72 -4.39 -7.50
N PHE A 76 -2.89 -5.01 -8.32
CA PHE A 76 -2.18 -6.24 -7.99
C PHE A 76 -0.86 -6.34 -8.76
N HIS A 77 -0.01 -7.27 -8.35
CA HIS A 77 1.27 -7.52 -9.01
C HIS A 77 1.32 -8.95 -9.55
N LEU A 78 1.91 -9.12 -10.74
CA LEU A 78 2.19 -10.42 -11.33
C LEU A 78 3.72 -10.63 -11.44
N PRO A 79 4.22 -11.85 -11.18
CA PRO A 79 5.61 -12.20 -11.37
C PRO A 79 6.07 -12.03 -12.83
N PRO A 80 7.37 -11.79 -13.08
CA PRO A 80 7.94 -11.82 -14.42
C PRO A 80 7.77 -13.20 -15.07
N ARG A 81 7.41 -13.21 -16.36
CA ARG A 81 7.33 -14.43 -17.16
C ARG A 81 8.72 -15.04 -17.34
N ASN A 82 8.80 -16.37 -17.39
CA ASN A 82 10.03 -17.15 -17.45
C ASN A 82 10.96 -16.97 -16.23
N GLY A 83 10.53 -16.26 -15.18
CA GLY A 83 11.33 -16.03 -13.96
C GLY A 83 12.49 -15.03 -14.09
N TYR A 84 12.55 -14.25 -15.16
CA TYR A 84 13.54 -13.18 -15.37
C TYR A 84 12.84 -11.88 -15.78
N GLY A 85 13.17 -10.77 -15.11
CA GLY A 85 12.63 -9.43 -15.40
C GLY A 85 11.89 -8.80 -14.22
N ALA A 86 11.30 -7.63 -14.48
CA ALA A 86 10.58 -6.85 -13.48
C ALA A 86 9.13 -7.34 -13.28
N THR A 87 8.56 -6.93 -12.15
CA THR A 87 7.14 -7.05 -11.79
C THR A 87 6.24 -6.44 -12.87
N VAL A 88 5.13 -7.12 -13.17
CA VAL A 88 4.06 -6.58 -14.01
C VAL A 88 2.94 -6.03 -13.13
N TYR A 89 2.62 -4.76 -13.33
CA TYR A 89 1.65 -4.01 -12.54
C TYR A 89 0.25 -4.16 -13.15
N GLY A 90 -0.66 -4.77 -12.41
CA GLY A 90 -2.05 -4.98 -12.79
C GLY A 90 -2.97 -3.95 -12.17
N ILE A 91 -3.76 -3.26 -12.99
CA ILE A 91 -4.86 -2.40 -12.55
C ILE A 91 -6.13 -2.97 -13.15
N SER A 92 -7.18 -3.22 -12.36
CA SER A 92 -8.44 -3.77 -12.84
C SER A 92 -9.64 -3.02 -12.28
N CYS A 93 -10.51 -2.56 -13.18
CA CYS A 93 -11.79 -1.95 -12.85
C CYS A 93 -12.89 -2.99 -13.14
N TYR A 94 -13.71 -3.30 -12.13
CA TYR A 94 -14.83 -4.23 -12.28
C TYR A 94 -16.17 -3.54 -12.13
N ARG A 95 -17.19 -4.06 -12.82
CA ARG A 95 -18.58 -3.59 -12.75
C ARG A 95 -19.54 -4.77 -12.77
N GLN A 96 -20.76 -4.54 -12.29
CA GLN A 96 -21.90 -5.45 -12.43
C GLN A 96 -22.97 -4.85 -13.35
N ILE A 97 -23.68 -5.70 -14.07
CA ILE A 97 -24.86 -5.33 -14.87
C ILE A 97 -25.94 -6.40 -14.74
N GLU A 98 -27.20 -5.99 -14.73
CA GLU A 98 -28.32 -6.93 -14.78
C GLU A 98 -28.36 -7.63 -16.15
N ALA A 99 -28.42 -8.97 -16.15
CA ALA A 99 -28.44 -9.78 -17.37
C ALA A 99 -29.69 -9.55 -18.25
N LYS A 100 -30.70 -8.84 -17.73
CA LYS A 100 -31.89 -8.38 -18.46
C LYS A 100 -31.67 -7.07 -19.25
N ALA A 101 -30.57 -6.36 -18.97
CA ALA A 101 -30.20 -5.10 -19.64
C ALA A 101 -29.23 -5.31 -20.82
N LEU A 102 -28.77 -6.54 -21.06
CA LEU A 102 -27.86 -6.88 -22.16
C LEU A 102 -28.60 -6.91 -23.51
N LYS A 103 -28.00 -6.30 -24.54
CA LYS A 103 -28.41 -6.44 -25.95
C LYS A 103 -28.22 -7.88 -26.43
N VAL A 104 -27.09 -8.49 -26.04
CA VAL A 104 -26.69 -9.86 -26.41
C VAL A 104 -26.46 -10.66 -25.13
N ARG A 105 -27.24 -11.74 -24.95
CA ARG A 105 -27.15 -12.62 -23.79
C ARG A 105 -26.61 -13.99 -24.20
N GLN A 106 -25.35 -14.25 -23.87
CA GLN A 106 -24.66 -15.52 -24.17
C GLN A 106 -25.25 -16.68 -23.33
N ALA A 107 -25.12 -17.91 -23.83
CA ALA A 107 -25.81 -19.09 -23.29
C ALA A 107 -25.34 -19.53 -21.87
N ASP A 108 -24.20 -19.01 -21.42
CA ASP A 108 -23.62 -19.22 -20.09
C ASP A 108 -24.09 -18.18 -19.04
N VAL A 109 -24.80 -17.13 -19.48
CA VAL A 109 -25.38 -16.06 -18.64
C VAL A 109 -26.65 -16.54 -17.93
N THR A 110 -26.47 -17.51 -17.04
CA THR A 110 -27.53 -18.16 -16.26
C THR A 110 -27.94 -17.39 -15.00
N ARG A 111 -27.22 -16.33 -14.63
CA ARG A 111 -27.48 -15.50 -13.44
C ARG A 111 -28.31 -14.25 -13.77
N GLU A 112 -28.83 -13.61 -12.72
CA GLU A 112 -29.54 -12.33 -12.80
C GLU A 112 -28.58 -11.15 -13.05
N THR A 113 -27.35 -11.23 -12.56
CA THR A 113 -26.27 -10.28 -12.85
C THR A 113 -25.13 -10.94 -13.62
N VAL A 114 -24.47 -10.15 -14.47
CA VAL A 114 -23.17 -10.43 -15.07
C VAL A 114 -22.13 -9.54 -14.40
N GLN A 115 -21.01 -10.13 -14.03
CA GLN A 115 -19.87 -9.44 -13.45
C GLN A 115 -18.64 -9.68 -14.32
N LYS A 116 -18.01 -8.59 -14.75
CA LYS A 116 -16.75 -8.59 -15.51
C LYS A 116 -15.86 -7.44 -15.04
N SER A 117 -14.57 -7.54 -15.35
CA SER A 117 -13.59 -6.48 -15.19
C SER A 117 -12.82 -6.25 -16.47
N VAL A 118 -12.45 -5.00 -16.75
CA VAL A 118 -11.39 -4.70 -17.71
C VAL A 118 -10.12 -4.42 -16.90
N CYS A 119 -9.00 -4.96 -17.36
CA CYS A 119 -7.71 -4.92 -16.67
C CYS A 119 -6.59 -4.48 -17.62
N VAL A 120 -5.69 -3.66 -17.11
CA VAL A 120 -4.43 -3.25 -17.75
C VAL A 120 -3.29 -3.99 -17.07
N LEU A 121 -2.45 -4.66 -17.84
CA LEU A 121 -1.14 -5.17 -17.40
C LEU A 121 -0.04 -4.24 -17.94
N SER A 122 0.76 -3.68 -17.04
CA SER A 122 1.71 -2.58 -17.31
C SER A 122 3.14 -2.93 -16.89
N LYS A 123 4.13 -2.42 -17.63
CA LYS A 123 5.54 -2.36 -17.23
C LYS A 123 5.82 -1.26 -16.20
N LEU A 124 4.96 -0.23 -16.14
CA LEU A 124 5.13 0.95 -15.30
C LEU A 124 4.07 1.03 -14.18
N PRO A 125 4.43 1.41 -12.94
CA PRO A 125 3.56 1.49 -11.76
C PRO A 125 2.66 2.74 -11.72
N LEU A 126 2.05 3.11 -12.86
CA LEU A 126 1.23 4.32 -13.01
C LEU A 126 -0.23 4.11 -12.54
N TYR A 127 -0.40 3.62 -11.31
CA TYR A 127 -1.69 3.06 -10.82
C TYR A 127 -2.89 4.00 -11.00
N GLY A 128 -2.84 5.22 -10.45
CA GLY A 128 -3.97 6.16 -10.51
C GLY A 128 -4.25 6.72 -11.90
N LEU A 129 -3.21 6.94 -12.71
CA LEU A 129 -3.34 7.41 -14.09
C LEU A 129 -3.98 6.35 -15.00
N LEU A 130 -3.58 5.09 -14.82
CA LEU A 130 -4.19 3.95 -15.50
C LEU A 130 -5.62 3.71 -15.00
N GLN A 131 -5.87 3.82 -13.69
CA GLN A 131 -7.21 3.74 -13.09
C GLN A 131 -8.16 4.77 -13.69
N ALA A 132 -7.79 6.06 -13.74
CA ALA A 132 -8.66 7.11 -14.24
C ALA A 132 -9.10 6.86 -15.70
N LYS A 133 -8.16 6.48 -16.58
CA LYS A 133 -8.46 6.10 -17.97
C LYS A 133 -9.30 4.81 -18.04
N LEU A 134 -8.97 3.80 -17.23
CA LEU A 134 -9.61 2.49 -17.25
C LEU A 134 -11.05 2.53 -16.70
N GLN A 135 -11.35 3.31 -15.67
CA GLN A 135 -12.70 3.44 -15.11
C GLN A 135 -13.69 3.98 -16.15
N LEU A 136 -13.32 5.04 -16.87
CA LEU A 136 -14.12 5.65 -17.95
C LEU A 136 -14.42 4.63 -19.06
N ILE A 137 -13.41 3.90 -19.52
CA ILE A 137 -13.54 2.95 -20.64
C ILE A 137 -14.26 1.66 -20.20
N THR A 138 -14.09 1.23 -18.94
CA THR A 138 -14.87 0.13 -18.36
C THR A 138 -16.35 0.51 -18.24
N HIS A 139 -16.67 1.77 -17.93
CA HIS A 139 -18.05 2.25 -17.94
C HIS A 139 -18.64 2.21 -19.37
N ALA A 140 -17.94 2.75 -20.37
CA ALA A 140 -18.38 2.71 -21.77
C ALA A 140 -18.58 1.27 -22.30
N TYR A 141 -17.64 0.36 -22.03
CA TYR A 141 -17.74 -1.06 -22.41
C TYR A 141 -18.95 -1.78 -21.78
N PHE A 142 -19.39 -1.35 -20.59
CA PHE A 142 -20.61 -1.85 -19.96
C PHE A 142 -21.88 -1.21 -20.52
N GLU A 143 -21.86 0.10 -20.82
CA GLU A 143 -22.99 0.79 -21.42
C GLU A 143 -23.31 0.33 -22.85
N GLU A 144 -22.33 -0.23 -23.56
CA GLU A 144 -22.57 -0.91 -24.84
C GLU A 144 -23.46 -2.15 -24.72
N LYS A 145 -23.56 -2.78 -23.53
CA LYS A 145 -24.52 -3.89 -23.26
C LYS A 145 -24.39 -5.11 -24.20
N ASP A 146 -23.32 -5.18 -25.00
CA ASP A 146 -22.91 -6.29 -25.85
C ASP A 146 -21.40 -6.49 -25.68
N PHE A 147 -21.04 -7.47 -24.84
CA PHE A 147 -19.64 -7.75 -24.51
C PHE A 147 -18.82 -8.38 -25.65
N SER A 148 -19.44 -8.66 -26.81
CA SER A 148 -18.70 -9.05 -28.03
C SER A 148 -18.00 -7.86 -28.72
N GLN A 149 -18.39 -6.62 -28.40
CA GLN A 149 -17.80 -5.40 -28.98
C GLN A 149 -16.45 -5.07 -28.33
N ILE A 150 -15.40 -5.74 -28.81
CA ILE A 150 -14.02 -5.63 -28.31
C ILE A 150 -13.19 -4.48 -28.94
N SER A 151 -13.76 -3.67 -29.84
CA SER A 151 -13.02 -2.59 -30.54
C SER A 151 -12.46 -1.55 -29.56
N ILE A 152 -13.32 -1.07 -28.66
CA ILE A 152 -12.97 -0.11 -27.59
C ILE A 152 -11.81 -0.59 -26.70
N LEU A 153 -11.62 -1.91 -26.57
CA LEU A 153 -10.52 -2.51 -25.78
C LEU A 153 -9.19 -2.54 -26.54
N LYS A 154 -9.23 -2.55 -27.88
CA LYS A 154 -8.04 -2.40 -28.74
C LYS A 154 -7.65 -0.93 -28.85
N GLU A 155 -8.63 -0.06 -29.07
CA GLU A 155 -8.47 1.40 -29.04
C GLU A 155 -7.89 1.85 -27.68
N LEU A 156 -8.32 1.27 -26.57
CA LEU A 156 -7.72 1.47 -25.24
C LEU A 156 -6.24 1.12 -25.18
N TYR A 157 -5.85 -0.06 -25.69
CA TYR A 157 -4.45 -0.51 -25.72
C TYR A 157 -3.57 0.44 -26.54
N GLU A 158 -4.05 0.84 -27.71
CA GLU A 158 -3.34 1.70 -28.65
C GLU A 158 -3.22 3.13 -28.10
N HIS A 159 -4.31 3.69 -27.55
CA HIS A 159 -4.32 5.01 -26.90
C HIS A 159 -3.48 5.04 -25.61
N MET A 160 -3.50 3.99 -24.77
CA MET A 160 -2.62 3.94 -23.60
C MET A 160 -1.14 3.88 -24.02
N ASN A 161 -0.79 3.08 -25.03
CA ASN A 161 0.60 2.98 -25.47
C ASN A 161 1.10 4.20 -26.26
N SER A 162 0.23 4.95 -26.95
CA SER A 162 0.61 6.23 -27.56
C SER A 162 0.74 7.34 -26.51
N SER A 163 -0.27 7.51 -25.64
CA SER A 163 -0.28 8.58 -24.63
C SER A 163 0.68 8.38 -23.46
N LEU A 164 1.20 7.16 -23.24
CA LEU A 164 2.23 6.87 -22.24
C LEU A 164 3.59 6.50 -22.86
N GLY A 165 3.72 6.54 -24.19
CA GLY A 165 4.93 6.11 -24.90
C GLY A 165 6.19 6.95 -24.63
N GLY A 166 6.03 8.15 -24.06
CA GLY A 166 7.10 9.02 -23.57
C GLY A 166 6.98 9.38 -22.09
N ALA A 167 6.21 8.63 -21.30
CA ALA A 167 6.07 8.88 -19.87
C ALA A 167 7.33 8.45 -19.11
N SER A 168 8.14 9.43 -18.68
CA SER A 168 9.12 9.20 -17.62
C SER A 168 8.40 8.86 -16.30
N LEU A 169 9.09 8.16 -15.40
CA LEU A 169 8.64 7.97 -14.02
C LEU A 169 8.87 9.21 -13.15
N GLU A 170 9.60 10.19 -13.66
CA GLU A 170 9.86 11.48 -13.01
C GLU A 170 8.57 12.32 -12.90
N GLY A 171 8.11 12.55 -11.66
CA GLY A 171 7.08 13.55 -11.33
C GLY A 171 5.81 13.00 -10.68
N SER A 172 4.91 13.90 -10.31
CA SER A 172 3.74 13.61 -9.46
C SER A 172 2.71 12.64 -10.06
N GLN A 173 2.77 12.32 -11.35
CA GLN A 173 1.83 11.42 -12.02
C GLN A 173 1.84 9.99 -11.46
N VAL A 174 3.01 9.51 -11.00
CA VAL A 174 3.16 8.18 -10.38
C VAL A 174 2.42 8.09 -9.03
N TYR A 175 2.26 9.24 -8.36
CA TYR A 175 1.60 9.39 -7.07
C TYR A 175 0.11 9.73 -7.14
N LEU A 176 -0.46 9.81 -8.35
CA LEU A 176 -1.89 10.14 -8.53
C LEU A 176 -2.77 9.13 -7.79
N GLY A 177 -3.66 9.64 -6.93
CA GLY A 177 -4.54 8.82 -6.07
C GLY A 177 -3.89 8.25 -4.81
N LEU A 178 -2.61 8.52 -4.54
CA LEU A 178 -1.91 8.13 -3.31
C LEU A 178 -1.73 9.34 -2.40
N SER A 179 -2.54 9.45 -1.34
CA SER A 179 -2.57 10.63 -0.44
C SER A 179 -2.02 10.35 0.97
N PRO A 180 -0.71 10.56 1.21
CA PRO A 180 -0.11 10.65 2.53
C PRO A 180 -0.88 11.55 3.53
N ARG A 181 -1.56 12.59 3.06
CA ARG A 181 -2.36 13.52 3.86
C ARG A 181 -3.56 12.81 4.48
N ASP A 182 -4.36 12.11 3.69
CA ASP A 182 -5.49 11.33 4.20
C ASP A 182 -5.02 10.15 5.07
N LEU A 183 -3.88 9.55 4.75
CA LEU A 183 -3.23 8.54 5.59
C LEU A 183 -2.85 9.12 6.97
N VAL A 184 -2.31 10.34 7.04
CA VAL A 184 -1.96 11.05 8.29
C VAL A 184 -3.20 11.47 9.07
N LEU A 185 -4.27 11.95 8.41
CA LEU A 185 -5.56 12.23 9.07
C LEU A 185 -6.11 10.99 9.80
N HIS A 186 -6.04 9.84 9.14
CA HIS A 186 -6.66 8.61 9.59
C HIS A 186 -5.82 7.82 10.61
N PHE A 187 -4.54 7.57 10.31
CA PHE A 187 -3.64 6.80 11.18
C PHE A 187 -2.90 7.65 12.22
N ARG A 188 -2.75 8.96 11.99
CA ARG A 188 -2.01 9.89 12.86
C ARG A 188 -0.60 9.40 13.15
N HIS A 189 -0.19 9.35 14.42
CA HIS A 189 1.12 8.83 14.85
C HIS A 189 1.42 7.39 14.41
N LYS A 190 0.42 6.61 14.02
CA LYS A 190 0.61 5.23 13.56
C LYS A 190 1.21 5.16 12.15
N VAL A 191 1.22 6.24 11.37
CA VAL A 191 1.90 6.25 10.06
C VAL A 191 3.40 5.94 10.21
N LEU A 192 4.07 6.55 11.19
CA LEU A 192 5.48 6.24 11.49
C LEU A 192 5.67 4.80 12.02
N ILE A 193 4.67 4.25 12.71
CA ILE A 193 4.69 2.83 13.15
C ILE A 193 4.58 1.89 11.94
N LEU A 194 3.74 2.20 10.95
CA LEU A 194 3.67 1.45 9.68
C LEU A 194 4.98 1.54 8.89
N PHE A 195 5.56 2.74 8.79
CA PHE A 195 6.85 2.97 8.14
C PHE A 195 7.97 2.13 8.78
N LYS A 196 8.12 2.19 10.10
CA LYS A 196 9.10 1.34 10.84
C LYS A 196 8.78 -0.16 10.73
N LEU A 197 7.52 -0.57 10.70
CA LEU A 197 7.12 -1.97 10.56
C LEU A 197 7.54 -2.56 9.20
N ILE A 198 7.47 -1.78 8.13
CA ILE A 198 7.86 -2.18 6.77
C ILE A 198 9.40 -2.24 6.65
N LEU A 199 10.13 -1.29 7.25
CA LEU A 199 11.60 -1.34 7.34
C LEU A 199 12.12 -2.64 8.00
N LEU A 200 11.36 -3.21 8.96
CA LEU A 200 11.69 -4.47 9.64
C LEU A 200 11.37 -5.75 8.84
N GLU A 201 10.87 -5.61 7.60
CA GLU A 201 10.66 -6.71 6.64
C GLU A 201 9.79 -7.87 7.20
N LYS A 202 8.72 -7.51 7.91
CA LYS A 202 7.80 -8.45 8.57
C LYS A 202 6.67 -8.93 7.68
N LYS A 203 5.97 -9.99 8.08
CA LYS A 203 4.73 -10.47 7.46
C LYS A 203 3.56 -9.58 7.87
N VAL A 204 3.28 -8.55 7.06
CA VAL A 204 2.27 -7.52 7.30
C VAL A 204 1.05 -7.74 6.42
N LEU A 205 -0.13 -7.89 7.04
CA LEU A 205 -1.41 -8.02 6.35
C LEU A 205 -2.27 -6.76 6.54
N PHE A 206 -2.59 -6.04 5.47
CA PHE A 206 -3.59 -4.98 5.46
C PHE A 206 -4.99 -5.59 5.23
N TYR A 207 -5.99 -5.11 5.97
CA TYR A 207 -7.36 -5.62 5.90
C TYR A 207 -8.41 -4.51 5.92
N ILE A 208 -9.24 -4.47 4.87
CA ILE A 208 -10.44 -3.64 4.70
C ILE A 208 -11.22 -4.10 3.44
N SER A 209 -12.51 -3.79 3.37
CA SER A 209 -13.33 -3.82 2.15
C SER A 209 -14.15 -2.52 2.11
N PRO A 210 -14.36 -1.83 0.96
CA PRO A 210 -14.01 -2.19 -0.43
C PRO A 210 -12.50 -2.31 -0.73
N VAL A 211 -12.17 -2.89 -1.88
CA VAL A 211 -10.79 -3.24 -2.27
C VAL A 211 -9.98 -2.02 -2.73
N ASN A 212 -10.62 -1.00 -3.28
CA ASN A 212 -9.97 0.26 -3.65
C ASN A 212 -9.36 0.98 -2.43
N LYS A 213 -10.12 1.08 -1.32
CA LYS A 213 -9.60 1.58 -0.03
C LYS A 213 -8.38 0.77 0.45
N LEU A 214 -8.38 -0.55 0.25
CA LEU A 214 -7.30 -1.44 0.67
C LEU A 214 -6.01 -1.16 -0.11
N VAL A 215 -6.08 -1.19 -1.45
CA VAL A 215 -4.91 -1.00 -2.30
C VAL A 215 -4.40 0.44 -2.22
N GLY A 216 -5.29 1.43 -2.19
CA GLY A 216 -4.96 2.85 -2.03
C GLY A 216 -4.20 3.10 -0.71
N ALA A 217 -4.71 2.59 0.42
CA ALA A 217 -4.03 2.75 1.71
C ALA A 217 -2.66 2.04 1.75
N LEU A 218 -2.56 0.82 1.24
CA LEU A 218 -1.30 0.08 1.19
C LEU A 218 -0.25 0.80 0.33
N MET A 219 -0.60 1.15 -0.91
CA MET A 219 0.31 1.84 -1.83
C MET A 219 0.68 3.25 -1.34
N THR A 220 -0.23 3.94 -0.66
CA THR A 220 0.05 5.25 -0.04
C THR A 220 1.12 5.14 1.05
N VAL A 221 1.08 4.10 1.90
CA VAL A 221 2.13 3.85 2.90
C VAL A 221 3.48 3.57 2.21
N LEU A 222 3.49 2.86 1.08
CA LEU A 222 4.72 2.64 0.30
C LEU A 222 5.24 3.93 -0.35
N SER A 223 4.35 4.86 -0.71
CA SER A 223 4.72 6.17 -1.27
C SER A 223 5.39 7.13 -0.28
N LEU A 224 5.57 6.73 0.98
CA LEU A 224 6.37 7.45 1.98
C LEU A 224 7.88 7.15 1.88
N PHE A 225 8.25 6.11 1.14
CA PHE A 225 9.65 5.73 0.92
C PHE A 225 10.13 6.33 -0.41
N PRO A 226 11.17 7.19 -0.42
CA PRO A 226 11.70 7.78 -1.65
C PRO A 226 12.06 6.75 -2.73
N GLY A 227 11.63 7.00 -3.97
CA GLY A 227 11.86 6.14 -5.15
C GLY A 227 11.13 4.79 -5.14
N MET A 228 10.33 4.50 -4.12
CA MET A 228 9.79 3.17 -3.87
C MET A 228 8.71 2.77 -4.88
N ILE A 229 7.82 3.69 -5.25
CA ILE A 229 6.75 3.40 -6.21
C ILE A 229 7.36 3.31 -7.61
N GLU A 230 8.31 4.19 -7.91
CA GLU A 230 8.96 4.40 -9.20
C GLU A 230 9.86 3.20 -9.58
N HIS A 231 10.85 2.88 -8.74
CA HIS A 231 11.88 1.87 -9.04
C HIS A 231 11.90 0.71 -8.03
N GLY A 232 11.51 0.95 -6.78
CA GLY A 232 11.66 0.01 -5.66
C GLY A 232 10.75 -1.24 -5.69
N LEU A 233 9.69 -1.20 -6.50
CA LEU A 233 8.76 -2.34 -6.66
C LEU A 233 9.12 -3.30 -7.81
N SER A 234 10.20 -3.04 -8.55
CA SER A 234 10.63 -3.87 -9.68
C SER A 234 10.79 -5.37 -9.35
N ASP A 235 11.45 -5.74 -8.25
CA ASP A 235 11.62 -7.15 -7.79
C ASP A 235 10.39 -7.69 -6.98
N CYS A 236 9.40 -6.86 -6.63
CA CYS A 236 8.48 -7.12 -5.51
C CYS A 236 7.49 -8.30 -5.67
N SER A 237 7.37 -8.85 -6.88
CA SER A 237 6.50 -9.99 -7.19
C SER A 237 7.28 -11.30 -7.40
N GLN A 238 8.61 -11.30 -7.27
CA GLN A 238 9.44 -12.46 -7.55
C GLN A 238 9.34 -13.54 -6.45
N TYR A 239 8.46 -14.51 -6.69
CA TYR A 239 8.49 -15.83 -6.06
C TYR A 239 8.60 -16.91 -7.15
N ARG A 240 9.13 -18.09 -6.81
CA ARG A 240 9.06 -19.27 -7.68
C ARG A 240 7.80 -20.06 -7.32
N PRO A 241 6.80 -20.18 -8.21
CA PRO A 241 5.70 -21.11 -7.99
C PRO A 241 6.26 -22.51 -7.79
N ARG A 242 5.72 -23.25 -6.81
CA ARG A 242 6.02 -24.68 -6.70
C ARG A 242 5.46 -25.39 -7.92
N LYS A 243 6.33 -25.81 -8.85
CA LYS A 243 5.98 -26.81 -9.85
C LYS A 243 5.41 -28.03 -9.12
N SER A 244 4.29 -28.56 -9.59
CA SER A 244 3.69 -29.76 -9.02
C SER A 244 4.69 -30.91 -9.04
N MET A 245 4.80 -31.66 -7.94
CA MET A 245 5.71 -32.81 -7.84
C MET A 245 5.19 -34.00 -8.63
N SER A 246 5.23 -33.86 -9.96
CA SER A 246 4.75 -34.84 -10.92
C SER A 246 5.36 -34.61 -12.32
N GLU A 247 6.66 -34.34 -12.41
CA GLU A 247 7.49 -34.87 -13.52
C GLU A 247 9.00 -34.77 -13.24
N ASP A 248 9.65 -35.92 -13.46
CA ASP A 248 11.05 -36.36 -13.43
C ASP A 248 12.12 -35.76 -12.46
N GLY A 249 12.90 -36.67 -11.89
CA GLY A 249 14.06 -36.41 -11.04
C GLY A 249 15.37 -36.29 -11.85
N GLY A 250 15.41 -35.36 -12.79
CA GLY A 250 16.60 -35.11 -13.62
C GLY A 250 17.81 -34.64 -12.82
N LEU A 251 18.80 -35.51 -12.62
CA LEU A 251 20.09 -35.17 -12.02
C LEU A 251 20.88 -34.23 -12.93
N GLN A 252 20.84 -32.92 -12.64
CA GLN A 252 21.67 -31.94 -13.30
C GLN A 252 23.06 -31.89 -12.66
N GLU A 253 23.95 -32.80 -13.08
CA GLU A 253 25.37 -32.73 -12.74
C GLU A 253 26.01 -31.47 -13.37
N ASN A 254 26.22 -30.46 -12.54
CA ASN A 254 26.97 -29.26 -12.92
C ASN A 254 28.46 -29.58 -13.04
N ASN A 255 28.89 -30.10 -14.19
CA ASN A 255 30.31 -30.19 -14.55
C ASN A 255 30.85 -28.78 -14.88
N PRO A 256 31.74 -28.18 -14.06
CA PRO A 256 32.45 -26.97 -14.46
C PRO A 256 33.46 -27.31 -15.56
N ARG A 257 33.53 -26.50 -16.62
CA ARG A 257 34.58 -26.62 -17.63
C ARG A 257 35.92 -26.19 -17.02
N THR A 258 36.91 -27.07 -17.06
CA THR A 258 38.26 -26.84 -16.54
C THR A 258 39.30 -27.20 -17.60
N ASP A 259 39.46 -26.30 -18.58
CA ASP A 259 40.62 -26.27 -19.47
C ASP A 259 41.57 -25.16 -18.99
N ASP A 260 42.36 -25.44 -17.95
CA ASP A 260 43.77 -25.01 -17.84
C ASP A 260 44.43 -25.52 -16.52
N PHE A 261 45.77 -25.51 -16.51
CA PHE A 261 46.68 -25.85 -15.40
C PHE A 261 46.83 -27.33 -14.97
N VAL A 262 47.73 -28.00 -15.72
CA VAL A 262 48.92 -28.74 -15.23
C VAL A 262 48.77 -29.65 -13.99
N SER A 263 48.96 -30.95 -14.21
CA SER A 263 48.99 -31.99 -13.17
C SER A 263 50.20 -31.91 -12.22
N ALA A 264 49.97 -32.17 -10.93
CA ALA A 264 50.96 -32.65 -9.97
C ALA A 264 50.35 -33.80 -9.14
N SER A 265 51.14 -34.81 -8.79
CA SER A 265 50.71 -36.08 -8.20
C SER A 265 50.82 -36.13 -6.67
N THR A 266 50.00 -36.97 -6.00
CA THR A 266 50.45 -38.13 -5.19
C THR A 266 49.28 -38.88 -4.49
N SER A 267 49.41 -40.21 -4.37
CA SER A 267 49.02 -41.17 -3.29
C SER A 267 47.97 -40.81 -2.20
N ASP A 268 47.18 -41.72 -1.61
CA ASP A 268 46.88 -43.16 -1.84
C ASP A 268 45.76 -43.63 -0.87
N ILE A 269 45.41 -44.93 -0.92
CA ILE A 269 44.74 -45.75 0.12
C ILE A 269 43.18 -45.76 0.13
N SER A 270 42.65 -46.97 0.29
CA SER A 270 41.24 -47.38 0.26
C SER A 270 40.68 -47.69 1.66
N HIS A 271 39.37 -47.98 1.75
CA HIS A 271 38.76 -49.17 2.40
C HIS A 271 37.24 -48.92 2.62
N THR A 272 36.32 -49.50 1.84
CA THR A 272 35.82 -50.89 1.81
C THR A 272 35.13 -51.40 3.09
N ASN A 273 33.79 -51.34 3.14
CA ASN A 273 32.86 -52.50 3.19
C ASN A 273 31.41 -51.98 3.40
N LEU A 274 30.41 -52.28 2.57
CA LEU A 274 29.82 -53.58 2.15
C LEU A 274 28.91 -54.21 3.23
N GLY A 275 27.61 -54.37 2.92
CA GLY A 275 26.59 -54.83 3.88
C GLY A 275 25.22 -55.11 3.25
N THR A 276 25.16 -55.96 2.22
CA THR A 276 23.93 -56.26 1.47
C THR A 276 23.04 -57.31 2.15
N VAL A 277 21.74 -57.02 2.29
CA VAL A 277 20.68 -58.05 2.46
C VAL A 277 19.51 -57.75 1.53
N ARG A 278 18.99 -58.77 0.83
CA ARG A 278 17.95 -58.65 -0.21
C ARG A 278 17.05 -59.89 -0.25
N LYS A 279 15.76 -59.75 0.05
CA LYS A 279 14.64 -60.69 -0.24
C LYS A 279 13.28 -60.00 0.04
N VAL A 280 12.12 -60.38 -0.51
CA VAL A 280 11.68 -60.87 -1.85
C VAL A 280 10.14 -60.95 -1.85
N MET A 281 9.48 -60.91 -3.02
CA MET A 281 8.03 -60.71 -3.25
C MET A 281 7.08 -61.89 -2.95
N ALA A 282 5.80 -61.56 -2.61
CA ALA A 282 4.51 -62.25 -2.85
C ALA A 282 3.34 -61.28 -2.44
N GLY A 283 2.04 -61.41 -2.77
CA GLY A 283 1.27 -62.30 -3.68
C GLY A 283 0.06 -62.98 -2.98
N ASN A 284 -1.20 -63.02 -3.49
CA ASN A 284 -1.84 -62.35 -4.66
C ASN A 284 -3.42 -62.49 -4.60
N HIS A 285 -4.17 -61.76 -5.44
CA HIS A 285 -5.65 -61.82 -5.70
C HIS A 285 -6.59 -61.35 -4.54
N GLY A 286 -7.90 -61.02 -4.70
CA GLY A 286 -8.76 -60.77 -5.90
C GLY A 286 -10.24 -61.23 -5.73
N GLY A 287 -11.26 -60.46 -6.21
CA GLY A 287 -12.67 -60.92 -6.36
C GLY A 287 -13.81 -59.90 -6.04
N ASP A 288 -14.97 -60.04 -6.71
CA ASP A 288 -16.18 -59.16 -6.65
C ASP A 288 -17.37 -59.71 -5.81
N ALA A 289 -18.34 -58.86 -5.43
CA ALA A 289 -19.79 -59.18 -5.29
C ALA A 289 -20.68 -57.93 -5.05
N VAL A 290 -22.02 -58.06 -5.22
CA VAL A 290 -23.02 -56.96 -5.19
C VAL A 290 -24.29 -57.32 -4.38
N MET A 291 -24.79 -56.41 -3.52
CA MET A 291 -26.20 -56.32 -3.10
C MET A 291 -26.49 -55.02 -2.28
N LYS A 292 -27.73 -54.75 -1.83
CA LYS A 292 -28.78 -53.94 -2.50
C LYS A 292 -29.92 -53.59 -1.49
N THR A 293 -30.48 -52.36 -1.52
CA THR A 293 -31.74 -51.95 -0.81
C THR A 293 -31.67 -51.92 0.75
N GLU A 294 -32.42 -51.15 1.57
CA GLU A 294 -33.69 -50.36 1.44
C GLU A 294 -33.65 -49.00 2.20
N GLU A 295 -34.73 -48.19 2.09
CA GLU A 295 -35.01 -46.99 2.93
C GLU A 295 -35.70 -47.35 4.27
N PRO A 296 -36.12 -46.35 5.09
CA PRO A 296 -37.53 -45.96 4.98
C PRO A 296 -37.82 -44.44 5.07
N LEU A 297 -38.83 -44.01 4.29
CA LEU A 297 -39.58 -42.76 4.42
C LEU A 297 -40.80 -42.92 5.35
N LEU A 298 -41.47 -41.80 5.69
CA LEU A 298 -42.93 -41.53 5.79
C LEU A 298 -43.14 -40.21 6.59
N GLN A 299 -43.69 -39.14 5.98
CA GLN A 299 -45.10 -38.68 6.02
C GLN A 299 -45.61 -38.23 7.43
N GLY A 300 -46.38 -37.15 7.62
CA GLY A 300 -46.91 -36.08 6.73
C GLY A 300 -47.11 -34.76 7.54
N GLU A 301 -48.08 -33.86 7.32
CA GLU A 301 -49.19 -33.78 6.34
C GLU A 301 -49.38 -32.31 5.82
N ASP A 302 -50.58 -31.71 5.83
CA ASP A 302 -51.01 -30.85 4.69
C ASP A 302 -52.06 -29.73 4.99
N SER A 303 -52.18 -28.73 4.08
CA SER A 303 -53.31 -27.77 3.87
C SER A 303 -53.59 -26.68 4.96
N SER A 304 -54.32 -25.56 4.75
CA SER A 304 -54.59 -24.68 3.57
C SER A 304 -55.33 -23.37 3.96
N LYS A 305 -55.22 -22.28 3.15
CA LYS A 305 -56.07 -21.04 3.10
C LYS A 305 -56.11 -20.14 4.37
N GLY A 306 -56.42 -18.83 4.35
CA GLY A 306 -56.65 -17.85 3.27
C GLY A 306 -57.29 -16.52 3.79
N GLN A 307 -57.39 -15.49 2.93
CA GLN A 307 -58.13 -14.19 3.07
C GLN A 307 -57.51 -13.01 3.88
N GLU A 308 -57.49 -11.83 3.23
CA GLU A 308 -57.56 -10.47 3.84
C GLU A 308 -59.03 -10.06 4.09
N PRO A 309 -59.35 -8.85 4.63
CA PRO A 309 -59.63 -7.72 3.70
C PRO A 309 -59.42 -6.26 4.22
N SER A 310 -59.27 -5.32 3.27
CA SER A 310 -59.73 -3.88 3.29
C SER A 310 -59.10 -2.88 4.30
N ASP A 311 -59.10 -1.55 4.15
CA ASP A 311 -59.22 -0.55 3.04
C ASP A 311 -58.95 0.86 3.66
N THR A 312 -58.60 2.00 3.04
CA THR A 312 -57.95 2.44 1.76
C THR A 312 -57.32 3.86 2.09
N ASN A 313 -57.17 4.96 1.33
CA ASN A 313 -57.54 5.46 -0.02
C ASN A 313 -56.77 6.79 -0.35
N GLN A 314 -57.14 7.48 -1.45
CA GLN A 314 -56.98 8.92 -1.77
C GLN A 314 -55.66 9.52 -2.35
N TYR A 315 -55.65 9.59 -3.69
CA TYR A 315 -55.39 10.77 -4.56
C TYR A 315 -54.01 11.43 -4.82
N LEU A 316 -53.51 11.14 -6.04
CA LEU A 316 -53.13 12.07 -7.15
C LEU A 316 -51.98 13.12 -7.06
N LYS A 317 -50.91 12.77 -7.80
CA LYS A 317 -50.13 13.57 -8.80
C LYS A 317 -49.23 14.78 -8.37
N PRO A 318 -48.20 15.13 -9.21
CA PRO A 318 -47.13 16.07 -8.84
C PRO A 318 -47.05 17.37 -9.69
N PRO A 319 -46.27 18.35 -9.20
CA PRO A 319 -45.51 19.34 -9.99
C PRO A 319 -43.98 19.19 -9.76
N SER A 320 -43.05 19.85 -10.45
CA SER A 320 -42.89 20.30 -11.85
C SER A 320 -41.50 20.97 -11.94
N ARG A 321 -40.81 20.96 -13.10
CA ARG A 321 -39.52 21.67 -13.28
C ARG A 321 -39.70 23.21 -13.19
N PRO A 322 -38.58 23.97 -13.10
CA PRO A 322 -38.13 24.61 -14.34
C PRO A 322 -36.69 24.27 -14.77
N SER A 323 -36.50 24.35 -16.08
CA SER A 323 -35.26 24.67 -16.83
C SER A 323 -35.64 25.91 -17.71
N PRO A 324 -34.84 26.49 -18.64
CA PRO A 324 -33.67 25.99 -19.37
C PRO A 324 -32.37 26.46 -18.65
N GLU A 325 -31.21 26.87 -19.18
CA GLU A 325 -30.69 27.20 -20.54
C GLU A 325 -29.27 26.64 -20.75
N SER A 326 -28.74 26.78 -21.97
CA SER A 326 -27.50 26.18 -22.49
C SER A 326 -26.37 27.18 -22.71
N SER A 327 -25.13 26.73 -22.64
CA SER A 327 -24.06 27.23 -23.53
C SER A 327 -23.25 26.05 -24.03
N GLU A 328 -23.08 25.99 -25.35
CA GLU A 328 -22.03 25.20 -26.00
C GLU A 328 -20.71 25.97 -25.86
N SER A 329 -19.57 25.26 -25.92
CA SER A 329 -18.27 25.86 -26.23
C SER A 329 -17.32 24.76 -26.70
N ASP A 330 -16.88 24.88 -27.95
CA ASP A 330 -15.96 23.95 -28.61
C ASP A 330 -14.55 24.00 -28.00
N TRP A 331 -13.88 22.85 -28.00
CA TRP A 331 -12.45 22.76 -27.66
C TRP A 331 -11.61 22.89 -28.94
N GLU A 332 -11.31 24.11 -29.35
CA GLU A 332 -10.35 24.35 -30.44
C GLU A 332 -8.90 24.11 -29.98
N THR A 333 -8.14 23.41 -30.83
CA THR A 333 -6.72 23.10 -30.68
C THR A 333 -5.85 24.36 -30.75
N LEU A 334 -4.82 24.44 -29.90
CA LEU A 334 -3.71 25.39 -30.08
C LEU A 334 -2.36 24.66 -30.08
N ASP A 335 -1.70 24.68 -31.24
CA ASP A 335 -0.34 24.18 -31.44
C ASP A 335 0.72 25.22 -30.99
N PRO A 336 1.91 24.80 -30.51
CA PRO A 336 2.90 25.71 -29.95
C PRO A 336 4.02 26.08 -30.96
N SER A 337 3.94 27.26 -31.62
CA SER A 337 5.07 27.73 -32.45
C SER A 337 5.12 29.23 -32.77
N VAL A 338 6.35 29.77 -32.80
CA VAL A 338 6.90 30.76 -33.77
C VAL A 338 6.76 32.29 -33.50
N LEU A 339 7.91 32.91 -33.17
CA LEU A 339 8.40 34.29 -33.48
C LEU A 339 7.64 35.50 -32.87
N GLU A 340 8.20 36.69 -32.58
CA GLU A 340 9.53 37.28 -32.29
C GLU A 340 9.25 38.81 -32.19
N ASP A 341 9.62 39.49 -31.08
CA ASP A 341 10.12 40.88 -30.92
C ASP A 341 9.63 42.11 -31.78
N PRO A 342 10.02 43.38 -31.50
CA PRO A 342 10.67 43.97 -30.30
C PRO A 342 10.02 45.29 -29.81
N ASN A 343 10.75 46.03 -28.93
CA ASN A 343 10.64 47.47 -28.60
C ASN A 343 9.64 47.88 -27.49
N LEU A 344 9.94 48.84 -26.59
CA LEU A 344 11.13 49.72 -26.44
C LEU A 344 11.25 50.35 -25.02
N LYS A 345 12.49 50.72 -24.68
CA LYS A 345 12.99 51.75 -23.72
C LYS A 345 13.24 51.37 -22.25
N GLU A 346 14.52 51.54 -21.89
CA GLU A 346 15.05 51.55 -20.53
C GLU A 346 14.63 52.81 -19.75
N ARG A 347 14.83 52.77 -18.42
CA ARG A 347 15.45 53.91 -17.73
C ARG A 347 16.21 53.49 -16.46
N GLU A 348 17.53 53.70 -16.48
CA GLU A 348 18.40 53.69 -15.30
C GLU A 348 18.21 55.00 -14.45
N GLN A 349 18.82 55.27 -13.29
CA GLN A 349 20.05 54.74 -12.66
C GLN A 349 20.16 55.23 -11.19
N LEU A 350 20.97 54.53 -10.37
CA LEU A 350 21.81 55.02 -9.23
C LEU A 350 21.21 55.74 -7.98
N GLY A 351 21.80 55.44 -6.81
CA GLY A 351 21.68 56.24 -5.57
C GLY A 351 22.19 55.56 -4.29
N SER A 352 23.28 56.06 -3.70
CA SER A 352 23.81 55.72 -2.36
C SER A 352 23.24 56.69 -1.28
N ASP A 353 23.38 56.56 0.06
CA ASP A 353 24.55 56.18 0.88
C ASP A 353 24.19 55.78 2.35
N GLN A 354 25.11 55.04 3.01
CA GLN A 354 25.62 55.09 4.41
C GLN A 354 24.79 55.76 5.56
N THR A 355 24.81 55.36 6.86
CA THR A 355 25.84 54.65 7.69
C THR A 355 25.31 54.22 9.10
N ASN A 356 26.10 53.38 9.83
CA ASN A 356 26.24 53.28 11.33
C ASN A 356 25.16 52.57 12.21
N LEU A 357 25.44 51.84 13.32
CA LEU A 357 26.67 51.28 13.97
C LEU A 357 26.34 50.18 15.04
N PHE A 358 26.98 48.99 14.95
CA PHE A 358 27.34 48.01 16.04
C PHE A 358 26.26 47.37 16.99
N PRO A 359 26.57 46.29 17.78
CA PRO A 359 27.09 44.96 17.37
C PRO A 359 26.45 43.75 18.14
N LYS A 360 26.93 42.51 17.87
CA LYS A 360 26.64 41.22 18.57
C LYS A 360 25.24 40.61 18.32
N ASP A 361 25.01 39.29 18.33
CA ASP A 361 25.82 38.09 18.69
C ASP A 361 25.44 36.87 17.81
N SER A 362 26.23 35.79 17.87
CA SER A 362 25.93 34.41 17.37
C SER A 362 25.65 34.19 15.87
N VAL A 363 26.39 33.24 15.27
CA VAL A 363 26.09 32.67 13.93
C VAL A 363 25.34 31.34 14.11
N PRO A 364 24.10 31.20 13.63
CA PRO A 364 23.47 29.90 13.40
C PRO A 364 23.99 29.30 12.09
N SER A 365 24.07 27.97 12.01
CA SER A 365 24.33 27.29 10.73
C SER A 365 23.10 27.39 9.82
N GLU A 366 23.23 27.98 8.64
CA GLU A 366 22.16 28.05 7.64
C GLU A 366 21.95 26.70 6.94
N SER A 367 21.30 25.76 7.61
CA SER A 367 20.49 24.76 6.92
C SER A 367 19.19 25.43 6.49
N LEU A 368 18.89 25.44 5.18
CA LEU A 368 17.63 26.01 4.66
C LEU A 368 16.42 25.41 5.39
N PRO A 369 15.44 26.25 5.82
CA PRO A 369 14.27 25.74 6.52
C PRO A 369 13.39 24.91 5.59
N ILE A 370 12.86 23.80 6.13
CA ILE A 370 11.96 22.84 5.45
C ILE A 370 10.65 23.48 4.92
N THR A 371 10.38 24.73 5.32
CA THR A 371 9.30 25.58 4.81
C THR A 371 9.49 25.99 3.34
N VAL A 372 10.71 25.89 2.81
CA VAL A 372 10.99 26.14 1.38
C VAL A 372 10.54 24.93 0.57
N GLN A 373 9.55 25.12 -0.30
CA GLN A 373 9.23 24.16 -1.35
C GLN A 373 10.49 23.93 -2.21
N PRO A 374 10.93 22.68 -2.43
CA PRO A 374 12.03 22.42 -3.34
C PRO A 374 11.71 23.03 -4.70
N GLN A 375 12.56 23.96 -5.16
CA GLN A 375 12.52 24.37 -6.56
C GLN A 375 12.69 23.10 -7.39
N ALA A 376 11.86 22.94 -8.42
CA ALA A 376 11.90 21.78 -9.31
C ALA A 376 13.29 21.74 -9.96
N ASN A 377 14.16 20.90 -9.40
CA ASN A 377 15.60 21.05 -9.60
C ASN A 377 15.94 20.50 -10.99
N THR A 378 16.23 21.41 -11.93
CA THR A 378 16.47 21.04 -13.35
C THR A 378 17.81 20.34 -13.57
N GLY A 379 18.61 20.13 -12.51
CA GLY A 379 19.64 19.10 -12.50
C GLY A 379 19.01 17.71 -12.39
N GLN A 380 19.17 16.90 -13.44
CA GLN A 380 18.66 15.52 -13.50
C GLN A 380 19.05 14.72 -12.27
N VAL A 381 18.11 13.97 -11.68
CA VAL A 381 18.42 13.01 -10.62
C VAL A 381 19.25 11.89 -11.23
N VAL A 382 20.54 11.86 -10.90
CA VAL A 382 21.47 10.86 -11.46
C VAL A 382 21.23 9.51 -10.77
N LEU A 383 20.30 8.74 -11.34
CA LEU A 383 20.07 7.34 -10.99
C LEU A 383 21.21 6.46 -11.51
N THR A 384 21.59 5.46 -10.72
CA THR A 384 22.66 4.50 -11.04
C THR A 384 22.24 3.08 -10.64
N PRO A 385 22.53 2.05 -11.45
CA PRO A 385 22.21 0.67 -11.06
C PRO A 385 22.97 0.23 -9.80
N GLY A 386 22.22 0.03 -8.70
CA GLY A 386 22.73 -0.40 -7.41
C GLY A 386 23.36 -1.80 -7.49
N LEU A 387 24.67 -1.88 -7.25
CA LEU A 387 25.52 -3.04 -7.53
C LEU A 387 25.06 -4.36 -6.87
N ILE A 388 24.30 -4.28 -5.78
CA ILE A 388 23.89 -5.43 -4.95
C ILE A 388 22.36 -5.60 -4.94
N SER A 389 21.60 -4.51 -5.08
CA SER A 389 20.13 -4.53 -5.14
C SER A 389 19.63 -4.98 -6.52
N GLY A 390 20.24 -4.45 -7.59
CA GLY A 390 19.73 -4.48 -8.96
C GLY A 390 18.72 -3.36 -9.27
N LEU A 391 18.50 -2.41 -8.34
CA LEU A 391 17.58 -1.30 -8.49
C LEU A 391 18.25 -0.07 -9.11
N GLU A 392 17.46 0.87 -9.63
CA GLU A 392 17.96 2.20 -10.03
C GLU A 392 18.01 3.08 -8.77
N GLU A 393 19.21 3.28 -8.22
CA GLU A 393 19.47 3.97 -6.94
C GLU A 393 19.99 5.41 -7.17
N ASP A 394 19.51 6.35 -6.35
CA ASP A 394 20.02 7.73 -6.28
C ASP A 394 21.31 7.86 -5.43
N GLN A 395 21.79 9.09 -5.25
CA GLN A 395 23.03 9.39 -4.52
C GLN A 395 22.94 9.20 -2.99
N TYR A 396 21.74 8.95 -2.45
CA TYR A 396 21.49 8.58 -1.05
C TYR A 396 21.32 7.05 -0.88
N GLY A 397 21.24 6.29 -1.98
CA GLY A 397 20.96 4.86 -2.00
C GLY A 397 19.46 4.53 -1.98
N MET A 398 18.62 5.43 -2.47
CA MET A 398 17.16 5.27 -2.53
C MET A 398 16.72 4.87 -3.94
N PRO A 399 15.74 3.96 -4.10
CA PRO A 399 14.96 3.32 -3.06
C PRO A 399 15.71 2.23 -2.30
N LEU A 400 15.48 2.16 -0.98
CA LEU A 400 15.93 1.03 -0.17
C LEU A 400 15.39 -0.30 -0.72
N ALA A 401 16.25 -1.32 -0.80
CA ALA A 401 15.97 -2.62 -1.40
C ALA A 401 15.01 -3.53 -0.59
N ILE A 402 13.93 -2.97 -0.05
CA ILE A 402 12.94 -3.63 0.82
C ILE A 402 12.28 -4.82 0.12
N PHE A 403 11.66 -4.60 -1.03
CA PHE A 403 10.92 -5.63 -1.77
C PHE A 403 11.80 -6.46 -2.72
N THR A 404 13.03 -6.75 -2.29
CA THR A 404 13.97 -7.59 -3.02
C THR A 404 14.19 -8.92 -2.30
N LYS A 405 14.64 -9.91 -3.07
CA LYS A 405 15.06 -11.25 -2.63
C LYS A 405 14.02 -11.91 -1.70
N GLY A 406 12.82 -12.11 -2.24
CA GLY A 406 11.74 -12.89 -1.63
C GLY A 406 10.89 -12.17 -0.57
N TYR A 407 11.00 -10.84 -0.44
CA TYR A 407 10.05 -10.03 0.34
C TYR A 407 9.02 -9.40 -0.60
N LEU A 408 7.77 -9.84 -0.52
CA LEU A 408 6.77 -9.56 -1.55
C LEU A 408 5.95 -8.28 -1.26
N CYS A 409 5.60 -7.52 -2.30
CA CYS A 409 4.50 -6.55 -2.25
C CYS A 409 3.31 -7.09 -3.04
N LEU A 410 2.18 -7.31 -2.36
CA LEU A 410 0.95 -7.86 -2.93
C LEU A 410 -0.21 -6.91 -2.57
N PRO A 411 -0.44 -5.82 -3.33
CA PRO A 411 -1.42 -4.79 -2.97
C PRO A 411 -2.81 -5.38 -2.73
N TYR A 412 -3.16 -6.38 -3.54
CA TYR A 412 -4.21 -7.35 -3.26
C TYR A 412 -3.67 -8.80 -3.36
N MET A 413 -4.11 -9.66 -2.45
CA MET A 413 -3.96 -11.11 -2.47
C MET A 413 -5.34 -11.78 -2.52
N ALA A 414 -5.55 -12.65 -3.49
CA ALA A 414 -6.75 -13.49 -3.59
C ALA A 414 -6.63 -14.77 -2.74
N LEU A 415 -7.73 -15.37 -2.29
CA LEU A 415 -7.71 -16.59 -1.46
C LEU A 415 -6.92 -17.76 -2.09
N GLN A 416 -6.87 -17.85 -3.42
CA GLN A 416 -6.14 -18.88 -4.17
C GLN A 416 -4.61 -18.76 -4.00
N GLN A 417 -4.11 -17.59 -3.60
CA GLN A 417 -2.69 -17.33 -3.29
C GLN A 417 -2.32 -17.58 -1.82
N HIS A 418 -3.28 -18.02 -0.99
CA HIS A 418 -3.08 -18.26 0.46
C HIS A 418 -1.80 -19.02 0.81
N HIS A 419 -1.41 -20.00 -0.01
CA HIS A 419 -0.19 -20.79 0.14
C HIS A 419 1.10 -19.94 0.30
N LEU A 420 1.17 -18.75 -0.31
CA LEU A 420 2.33 -17.85 -0.24
C LEU A 420 2.61 -17.36 1.19
N LEU A 421 1.60 -17.27 2.05
CA LEU A 421 1.76 -16.85 3.44
C LEU A 421 2.62 -17.85 4.25
N SER A 422 2.59 -19.11 3.84
CA SER A 422 3.23 -20.25 4.51
C SER A 422 4.44 -20.81 3.74
N ASP A 423 4.79 -20.26 2.56
CA ASP A 423 5.92 -20.79 1.78
C ASP A 423 7.26 -20.35 2.38
N VAL A 424 8.22 -21.28 2.40
CA VAL A 424 9.57 -21.11 2.95
C VAL A 424 10.47 -20.26 2.04
N THR A 425 10.08 -20.08 0.78
CA THR A 425 10.75 -19.19 -0.17
C THR A 425 10.32 -17.73 -0.02
N VAL A 426 9.22 -17.46 0.71
CA VAL A 426 8.70 -16.11 0.97
C VAL A 426 9.25 -15.62 2.32
N ARG A 427 10.30 -14.81 2.22
CA ARG A 427 11.03 -14.20 3.36
C ARG A 427 10.11 -13.36 4.25
N GLY A 428 9.12 -12.71 3.63
CA GLY A 428 8.06 -11.94 4.25
C GLY A 428 7.20 -11.27 3.19
N PHE A 429 6.23 -10.46 3.58
CA PHE A 429 5.36 -9.75 2.64
C PHE A 429 4.73 -8.50 3.27
N VAL A 430 4.40 -7.53 2.42
CA VAL A 430 3.31 -6.58 2.66
C VAL A 430 2.18 -6.95 1.71
N ALA A 431 1.08 -7.46 2.26
CA ALA A 431 -0.05 -7.97 1.48
C ALA A 431 -1.37 -7.32 1.92
N GLY A 432 -2.26 -7.01 0.98
CA GLY A 432 -3.64 -6.60 1.28
C GLY A 432 -4.65 -7.71 1.03
N ALA A 433 -5.65 -7.88 1.88
CA ALA A 433 -6.78 -8.76 1.60
C ALA A 433 -8.15 -8.23 2.08
N THR A 434 -9.19 -8.48 1.29
CA THR A 434 -10.61 -8.23 1.62
C THR A 434 -11.24 -9.39 2.40
N ASN A 435 -10.73 -10.61 2.20
CA ASN A 435 -11.37 -11.84 2.67
C ASN A 435 -11.09 -12.10 4.17
N ILE A 436 -12.16 -12.24 4.95
CA ILE A 436 -12.15 -12.40 6.41
C ILE A 436 -11.27 -13.57 6.89
N LEU A 437 -11.08 -14.61 6.08
CA LEU A 437 -10.26 -15.78 6.40
C LEU A 437 -8.81 -15.40 6.73
N PHE A 438 -8.23 -14.43 6.02
CA PHE A 438 -6.88 -13.94 6.29
C PHE A 438 -6.78 -13.23 7.65
N ARG A 439 -7.79 -12.44 8.03
CA ARG A 439 -7.89 -11.79 9.36
C ARG A 439 -8.13 -12.78 10.50
N GLN A 440 -8.71 -13.95 10.21
CA GLN A 440 -8.90 -15.03 11.20
C GLN A 440 -7.60 -15.82 11.44
N GLN A 441 -6.81 -16.07 10.40
CA GLN A 441 -5.57 -16.87 10.47
C GLN A 441 -4.36 -16.07 10.94
N LYS A 442 -4.50 -15.38 12.08
CA LYS A 442 -3.55 -14.39 12.61
C LYS A 442 -2.11 -14.89 12.80
N HIS A 443 -1.91 -16.19 12.93
CA HIS A 443 -0.59 -16.81 13.09
C HIS A 443 0.27 -16.82 11.81
N LEU A 444 -0.31 -16.48 10.65
CA LEU A 444 0.42 -16.36 9.38
C LEU A 444 1.04 -14.96 9.16
N SER A 445 0.78 -14.01 10.07
CA SER A 445 1.19 -12.61 9.98
C SER A 445 1.74 -12.08 11.30
N ASP A 446 2.93 -11.48 11.27
CA ASP A 446 3.52 -10.81 12.43
C ASP A 446 2.63 -9.63 12.90
N ALA A 447 2.03 -8.93 11.94
CA ALA A 447 1.15 -7.78 12.16
C ALA A 447 -0.04 -7.76 11.18
N ILE A 448 -1.21 -7.37 11.69
CA ILE A 448 -2.43 -7.08 10.91
C ILE A 448 -2.78 -5.60 11.04
N VAL A 449 -2.99 -4.91 9.92
CA VAL A 449 -3.39 -3.51 9.83
C VAL A 449 -4.87 -3.46 9.41
N GLU A 450 -5.76 -3.30 10.39
CA GLU A 450 -7.19 -3.09 10.13
C GLU A 450 -7.39 -1.62 9.75
N VAL A 451 -7.56 -1.35 8.46
CA VAL A 451 -7.41 0.01 7.90
C VAL A 451 -8.53 0.94 8.40
N GLU A 452 -9.80 0.54 8.31
CA GLU A 452 -10.96 1.37 8.71
C GLU A 452 -10.88 1.82 10.18
N GLU A 453 -10.36 0.96 11.07
CA GLU A 453 -10.21 1.21 12.52
C GLU A 453 -8.89 1.87 12.93
N ALA A 454 -8.03 2.17 11.94
CA ALA A 454 -6.64 2.59 12.09
C ALA A 454 -5.89 1.77 13.16
N LEU A 455 -6.04 0.44 13.12
CA LEU A 455 -5.61 -0.46 14.20
C LEU A 455 -4.54 -1.43 13.72
N ILE A 456 -3.35 -1.32 14.31
CA ILE A 456 -2.22 -2.23 14.07
C ILE A 456 -2.19 -3.27 15.20
N GLN A 457 -2.48 -4.53 14.85
CA GLN A 457 -2.45 -5.68 15.75
C GLN A 457 -1.14 -6.44 15.56
N ILE A 458 -0.19 -6.27 16.49
CA ILE A 458 1.09 -6.98 16.51
C ILE A 458 0.99 -8.12 17.54
N HIS A 459 1.20 -9.36 17.12
CA HIS A 459 1.06 -10.52 18.01
C HIS A 459 2.29 -10.74 18.90
N ASP A 460 3.49 -10.58 18.34
CA ASP A 460 4.74 -10.67 19.08
C ASP A 460 4.94 -9.45 20.03
N PRO A 461 5.10 -9.65 21.35
CA PRO A 461 5.39 -8.56 22.28
C PRO A 461 6.76 -7.90 22.05
N GLU A 462 7.76 -8.62 21.51
CA GLU A 462 9.07 -8.02 21.22
C GLU A 462 9.00 -7.12 19.97
N LEU A 463 8.38 -7.55 18.86
CA LEU A 463 8.09 -6.67 17.72
C LEU A 463 7.25 -5.44 18.12
N ARG A 464 6.29 -5.58 19.04
CA ARG A 464 5.53 -4.46 19.59
C ARG A 464 6.41 -3.46 20.37
N LYS A 465 7.44 -3.97 21.06
CA LYS A 465 8.44 -3.19 21.82
C LYS A 465 9.50 -2.56 20.91
N LEU A 466 9.87 -3.21 19.79
CA LEU A 466 10.67 -2.62 18.72
C LEU A 466 9.93 -1.43 18.06
N LEU A 467 8.62 -1.55 17.88
CA LEU A 467 7.81 -0.55 17.17
C LEU A 467 7.13 0.49 18.07
N ASN A 468 7.53 0.60 19.34
CA ASN A 468 7.04 1.64 20.23
C ASN A 468 7.79 2.97 19.98
N PRO A 469 7.12 4.07 19.56
CA PRO A 469 7.77 5.35 19.27
C PRO A 469 8.58 5.95 20.43
N THR A 470 9.70 6.58 20.10
CA THR A 470 10.46 7.44 21.02
C THR A 470 9.74 8.79 21.26
N THR A 471 10.31 9.68 22.09
CA THR A 471 9.79 11.05 22.20
C THR A 471 9.97 11.82 20.88
N ALA A 472 11.12 11.65 20.22
CA ALA A 472 11.43 12.36 18.98
C ALA A 472 10.54 11.86 17.82
N ASP A 473 10.32 10.55 17.72
CA ASP A 473 9.34 9.93 16.80
C ASP A 473 7.95 10.53 16.99
N LEU A 474 7.49 10.65 18.25
CA LEU A 474 6.18 11.20 18.56
C LEU A 474 6.06 12.67 18.17
N ARG A 475 7.11 13.48 18.37
CA ARG A 475 7.12 14.89 17.93
C ARG A 475 7.05 15.03 16.41
N PHE A 476 7.78 14.20 15.66
CA PHE A 476 7.68 14.14 14.19
C PHE A 476 6.24 13.79 13.76
N ALA A 477 5.65 12.77 14.37
CA ALA A 477 4.27 12.37 14.13
C ALA A 477 3.24 13.46 14.46
N ASP A 478 3.37 14.14 15.61
CA ASP A 478 2.49 15.23 16.05
C ASP A 478 2.64 16.45 15.14
N TYR A 479 3.87 16.76 14.70
CA TYR A 479 4.15 17.80 13.71
C TYR A 479 3.43 17.53 12.38
N LEU A 480 3.52 16.31 11.83
CA LEU A 480 2.76 15.94 10.61
C LEU A 480 1.25 16.12 10.82
N VAL A 481 0.70 15.55 11.90
CA VAL A 481 -0.73 15.63 12.21
C VAL A 481 -1.18 17.09 12.35
N ARG A 482 -0.36 17.97 12.95
CA ARG A 482 -0.66 19.39 13.11
C ARG A 482 -0.83 20.09 11.76
N HIS A 483 0.15 19.97 10.85
CA HIS A 483 0.10 20.65 9.54
C HIS A 483 -1.03 20.14 8.65
N VAL A 484 -1.44 18.88 8.84
CA VAL A 484 -2.54 18.27 8.09
C VAL A 484 -3.94 18.59 8.68
N THR A 485 -4.02 18.99 9.96
CA THR A 485 -5.30 19.27 10.66
C THR A 485 -5.56 20.74 10.97
N GLU A 486 -4.53 21.58 11.03
CA GLU A 486 -4.66 23.03 11.10
C GLU A 486 -4.94 23.58 9.70
N ASN A 487 -6.18 24.02 9.45
CA ASN A 487 -6.47 24.85 8.29
C ASN A 487 -5.68 26.15 8.40
N ARG A 488 -4.61 26.28 7.62
CA ARG A 488 -3.92 27.54 7.40
C ARG A 488 -4.56 28.28 6.22
N ASP A 489 -4.50 29.60 6.27
CA ASP A 489 -4.90 30.48 5.16
C ASP A 489 -3.81 30.55 4.05
N ASP A 490 -2.96 29.52 3.93
CA ASP A 490 -1.86 29.37 2.97
C ASP A 490 -2.41 29.01 1.57
N VAL A 491 -3.37 29.81 1.07
CA VAL A 491 -4.12 29.59 -0.17
C VAL A 491 -3.28 29.97 -1.39
N PHE A 492 -2.53 28.99 -1.90
CA PHE A 492 -2.18 28.96 -3.32
C PHE A 492 -3.45 28.74 -4.18
N LEU A 493 -3.36 29.04 -5.48
CA LEU A 493 -4.51 29.15 -6.41
C LEU A 493 -5.39 27.89 -6.54
N ASP A 494 -4.88 26.74 -6.10
CA ASP A 494 -5.47 25.41 -6.15
C ASP A 494 -6.07 24.95 -4.81
N GLY A 495 -5.91 25.72 -3.73
CA GLY A 495 -6.50 25.43 -2.42
C GLY A 495 -5.77 24.40 -1.56
N THR A 496 -4.57 23.96 -1.97
CA THR A 496 -3.68 23.10 -1.17
C THR A 496 -2.34 23.79 -0.95
N GLY A 497 -2.14 24.34 0.25
CA GLY A 497 -0.82 24.82 0.67
C GLY A 497 0.23 23.70 0.65
N TRP A 498 1.48 24.07 0.37
CA TRP A 498 2.60 23.13 0.32
C TRP A 498 2.75 22.35 1.64
N GLU A 499 2.83 23.05 2.77
CA GLU A 499 2.91 22.40 4.08
C GLU A 499 1.60 21.67 4.43
N GLY A 500 1.70 20.40 4.82
CA GLY A 500 0.54 19.52 5.03
C GLY A 500 -0.03 18.89 3.74
N GLY A 501 0.48 19.28 2.56
CA GLY A 501 0.21 18.61 1.28
C GLY A 501 0.92 17.26 1.16
N ASP A 502 0.44 16.40 0.26
CA ASP A 502 0.94 15.03 0.08
C ASP A 502 2.46 14.96 -0.17
N GLU A 503 2.97 15.84 -1.02
CA GLU A 503 4.38 15.84 -1.41
C GLU A 503 5.30 16.38 -0.30
N TRP A 504 4.83 17.35 0.47
CA TRP A 504 5.55 17.80 1.67
C TRP A 504 5.64 16.69 2.73
N ILE A 505 4.62 15.83 2.86
CA ILE A 505 4.67 14.67 3.76
C ILE A 505 5.70 13.66 3.26
N ARG A 506 5.78 13.40 1.94
CA ARG A 506 6.87 12.57 1.37
C ARG A 506 8.24 13.16 1.67
N ALA A 507 8.42 14.47 1.49
CA ALA A 507 9.65 15.17 1.85
C ALA A 507 9.99 15.04 3.35
N GLN A 508 9.00 15.08 4.26
CA GLN A 508 9.25 14.83 5.69
C GLN A 508 9.75 13.42 5.96
N PHE A 509 9.18 12.39 5.31
CA PHE A 509 9.66 11.01 5.45
C PHE A 509 11.01 10.78 4.76
N ALA A 510 11.31 11.48 3.66
CA ALA A 510 12.63 11.50 3.02
C ALA A 510 13.70 12.07 3.97
N VAL A 511 13.44 13.24 4.57
CA VAL A 511 14.32 13.84 5.60
C VAL A 511 14.49 12.91 6.79
N TYR A 512 13.41 12.26 7.26
CA TYR A 512 13.47 11.28 8.35
C TYR A 512 14.38 10.09 8.03
N ILE A 513 14.22 9.46 6.87
CA ILE A 513 15.01 8.28 6.50
C ILE A 513 16.46 8.65 6.15
N HIS A 514 16.72 9.78 5.49
CA HIS A 514 18.09 10.24 5.20
C HIS A 514 18.85 10.59 6.48
N ALA A 515 18.21 11.29 7.44
CA ALA A 515 18.82 11.58 8.73
C ALA A 515 19.08 10.30 9.56
N LEU A 516 18.16 9.34 9.53
CA LEU A 516 18.31 8.02 10.14
C LEU A 516 19.48 7.24 9.53
N LEU A 517 19.58 7.21 8.21
CA LEU A 517 20.67 6.56 7.48
C LEU A 517 22.02 7.25 7.75
N ALA A 518 22.08 8.58 7.75
CA ALA A 518 23.28 9.32 8.14
C ALA A 518 23.70 9.04 9.59
N ALA A 519 22.74 8.92 10.52
CA ALA A 519 23.00 8.54 11.91
C ALA A 519 23.73 7.19 12.04
N THR A 520 23.39 6.20 11.21
CA THR A 520 24.00 4.87 11.30
C THR A 520 25.45 4.81 10.85
N LEU A 521 25.92 5.82 10.10
CA LEU A 521 27.28 5.97 9.58
C LEU A 521 28.22 6.78 10.50
N GLN A 522 27.67 7.57 11.43
CA GLN A 522 28.47 8.37 12.37
C GLN A 522 29.25 7.52 13.37
N LEU A 523 30.42 8.00 13.79
CA LEU A 523 31.16 7.47 14.94
C LEU A 523 30.45 7.87 16.25
N ASP A 524 30.58 7.06 17.30
CA ASP A 524 29.99 7.25 18.63
C ASP A 524 28.48 7.60 18.64
N ASN A 525 27.75 6.99 17.70
CA ASN A 525 26.36 7.33 17.37
C ASN A 525 25.28 6.83 18.35
N GLU A 526 25.63 6.15 19.45
CA GLU A 526 24.66 5.55 20.38
C GLU A 526 23.56 6.52 20.85
N LYS A 527 23.96 7.76 21.20
CA LYS A 527 23.04 8.81 21.64
C LYS A 527 22.08 9.23 20.51
N ILE A 528 22.59 9.41 19.30
CA ILE A 528 21.80 9.82 18.13
C ILE A 528 20.80 8.72 17.76
N LEU A 529 21.26 7.47 17.73
CA LEU A 529 20.42 6.31 17.46
C LEU A 529 19.37 6.05 18.57
N SER A 530 19.57 6.58 19.78
CA SER A 530 18.57 6.48 20.85
C SER A 530 17.29 7.28 20.58
N ASP A 531 17.37 8.41 19.87
CA ASP A 531 16.19 9.18 19.47
C ASP A 531 15.36 8.47 18.37
N TYR A 532 15.95 7.54 17.61
CA TYR A 532 15.23 6.65 16.68
C TYR A 532 14.80 5.32 17.32
N GLY A 533 15.29 5.02 18.54
CA GLY A 533 15.02 3.81 19.32
C GLY A 533 16.09 2.74 19.12
N THR A 534 17.01 2.58 20.08
CA THR A 534 18.16 1.65 20.00
C THR A 534 17.77 0.23 19.59
N THR A 535 16.71 -0.33 20.18
CA THR A 535 16.24 -1.69 19.87
C THR A 535 15.69 -1.81 18.45
N PHE A 536 14.93 -0.82 17.97
CA PHE A 536 14.49 -0.72 16.57
C PHE A 536 15.69 -0.71 15.62
N ILE A 537 16.70 0.14 15.90
CA ILE A 537 17.91 0.22 15.09
C ILE A 537 18.66 -1.12 15.06
N THR A 538 18.83 -1.78 16.21
CA THR A 538 19.48 -3.09 16.28
C THR A 538 18.74 -4.15 15.46
N ALA A 539 17.40 -4.14 15.46
CA ALA A 539 16.61 -5.04 14.63
C ALA A 539 16.69 -4.68 13.14
N TRP A 540 16.59 -3.39 12.79
CA TRP A 540 16.64 -2.91 11.41
C TRP A 540 18.02 -3.10 10.76
N LYS A 541 19.13 -2.91 11.48
CA LYS A 541 20.48 -3.23 10.96
C LYS A 541 20.67 -4.71 10.59
N ASN A 542 19.79 -5.60 11.07
CA ASN A 542 19.76 -7.03 10.72
C ASN A 542 18.81 -7.39 9.56
N THR A 543 18.20 -6.39 8.90
CA THR A 543 17.34 -6.57 7.71
C THR A 543 18.14 -6.74 6.42
N HIS A 544 17.50 -7.18 5.34
CA HIS A 544 18.12 -7.24 4.03
C HIS A 544 18.33 -5.84 3.45
N ASN A 545 17.31 -4.97 3.45
CA ASN A 545 17.43 -3.60 2.92
C ASN A 545 18.60 -2.82 3.54
N TYR A 546 18.75 -2.83 4.87
CA TYR A 546 19.87 -2.13 5.51
C TYR A 546 21.23 -2.70 5.10
N ARG A 547 21.38 -4.04 5.03
CA ARG A 547 22.65 -4.67 4.65
C ARG A 547 23.04 -4.40 3.20
N VAL A 548 22.08 -4.43 2.28
CA VAL A 548 22.30 -4.11 0.86
C VAL A 548 22.76 -2.66 0.74
N TRP A 549 21.99 -1.73 1.33
CA TRP A 549 22.30 -0.31 1.32
C TRP A 549 23.67 0.00 1.97
N ASN A 550 23.97 -0.55 3.15
CA ASN A 550 25.23 -0.32 3.88
C ASN A 550 26.45 -0.97 3.17
N SER A 551 26.24 -1.76 2.12
CA SER A 551 27.32 -2.32 1.30
C SER A 551 27.71 -1.42 0.12
N ASN A 552 26.87 -0.43 -0.23
CA ASN A 552 27.14 0.60 -1.24
C ASN A 552 27.74 1.87 -0.60
N LYS A 553 28.19 2.84 -1.43
CA LYS A 553 28.67 4.16 -0.99
C LYS A 553 27.71 5.25 -1.45
N HIS A 554 27.28 6.09 -0.51
CA HIS A 554 26.23 7.10 -0.72
C HIS A 554 26.80 8.50 -0.44
N PRO A 555 27.38 9.19 -1.44
CA PRO A 555 28.14 10.42 -1.20
C PRO A 555 27.29 11.57 -0.65
N ALA A 556 26.02 11.67 -1.05
CA ALA A 556 25.16 12.79 -0.66
C ALA A 556 24.77 12.78 0.84
N LEU A 557 24.93 11.66 1.54
CA LEU A 557 24.72 11.59 3.00
C LEU A 557 25.77 12.36 3.81
N ALA A 558 26.92 12.68 3.24
CA ALA A 558 27.96 13.46 3.94
C ALA A 558 27.48 14.86 4.32
N GLU A 559 26.49 15.39 3.61
CA GLU A 559 25.89 16.71 3.83
C GLU A 559 24.61 16.64 4.70
N ILE A 560 24.08 15.44 4.96
CA ILE A 560 22.86 15.24 5.74
C ILE A 560 23.16 15.30 7.24
N ASN A 561 22.38 16.13 7.96
CA ASN A 561 22.40 16.18 9.41
C ASN A 561 21.97 14.82 10.00
N PRO A 562 22.83 14.10 10.75
CA PRO A 562 22.51 12.76 11.26
C PRO A 562 21.54 12.77 12.44
N ASN A 563 21.25 13.94 13.02
CA ASN A 563 20.38 14.03 14.17
C ASN A 563 18.91 13.76 13.81
N HIS A 564 18.15 13.12 14.72
CA HIS A 564 16.71 12.99 14.55
C HIS A 564 16.08 14.39 14.38
N PRO A 565 15.30 14.68 13.31
CA PRO A 565 14.84 16.05 13.02
C PRO A 565 14.08 16.74 14.17
N PHE A 566 13.41 15.94 15.01
CA PHE A 566 12.69 16.38 16.21
C PHE A 566 13.36 15.99 17.56
N GLN A 567 14.69 15.81 17.58
CA GLN A 567 15.46 15.62 18.83
C GLN A 567 15.29 16.80 19.80
N GLY A 568 15.59 16.58 21.08
CA GLY A 568 15.65 17.67 22.08
C GLY A 568 15.16 17.27 23.46
N GLN A 569 15.46 18.12 24.46
CA GLN A 569 15.19 17.87 25.88
C GLN A 569 13.72 17.56 26.18
N TYR A 570 13.46 16.80 27.24
CA TYR A 570 12.11 16.35 27.61
C TYR A 570 11.30 17.43 28.32
N SER A 571 10.01 17.54 28.00
CA SER A 571 9.14 18.64 28.40
C SER A 571 7.72 18.17 28.81
N VAL A 572 6.90 19.09 29.31
CA VAL A 572 5.52 18.80 29.74
C VAL A 572 4.59 18.48 28.55
N SER A 573 4.84 19.05 27.37
CA SER A 573 4.13 18.68 26.14
C SER A 573 4.44 17.23 25.72
N ASP A 574 5.67 16.75 25.93
CA ASP A 574 6.02 15.34 25.66
C ASP A 574 5.26 14.36 26.56
N MET A 575 5.01 14.74 27.83
CA MET A 575 4.16 13.95 28.74
C MET A 575 2.72 13.87 28.21
N LYS A 576 2.14 15.01 27.81
CA LYS A 576 0.79 15.09 27.21
C LYS A 576 0.71 14.25 25.93
N LEU A 577 1.72 14.32 25.07
CA LEU A 577 1.80 13.60 23.80
C LEU A 577 1.91 12.09 24.01
N ARG A 578 2.80 11.62 24.90
CA ARG A 578 2.90 10.21 25.30
C ARG A 578 1.62 9.68 25.94
N PHE A 579 0.91 10.50 26.72
CA PHE A 579 -0.41 10.13 27.27
C PHE A 579 -1.46 10.00 26.17
N SER A 580 -1.58 10.99 25.27
CA SER A 580 -2.49 10.94 24.12
C SER A 580 -2.26 9.73 23.22
N HIS A 581 -1.00 9.42 22.92
CA HIS A 581 -0.58 8.20 22.19
C HIS A 581 -1.08 6.93 22.90
N SER A 582 -0.84 6.83 24.21
CA SER A 582 -1.22 5.67 25.03
C SER A 582 -2.73 5.47 25.12
N VAL A 583 -3.51 6.55 25.23
CA VAL A 583 -4.98 6.50 25.25
C VAL A 583 -5.54 6.11 23.87
N GLN A 584 -5.00 6.66 22.77
CA GLN A 584 -5.46 6.33 21.41
C GLN A 584 -5.11 4.90 20.95
N ASN A 585 -4.09 4.27 21.57
CA ASN A 585 -3.66 2.91 21.27
C ASN A 585 -4.25 1.85 22.23
N SER A 586 -4.84 2.24 23.37
CA SER A 586 -5.43 1.32 24.35
C SER A 586 -6.89 1.00 24.05
N GLU A 587 -7.31 -0.27 24.12
CA GLU A 587 -8.72 -0.65 23.97
C GLU A 587 -9.63 -0.03 25.04
N ARG A 588 -9.13 0.12 26.28
CA ARG A 588 -9.83 0.85 27.35
C ARG A 588 -9.86 2.35 27.05
N GLY A 589 -8.79 2.88 26.46
CA GLY A 589 -8.71 4.27 25.99
C GLY A 589 -9.67 4.58 24.84
N LYS A 590 -9.79 3.70 23.82
CA LYS A 590 -10.81 3.79 22.76
C LYS A 590 -12.23 3.81 23.36
N LYS A 591 -12.54 2.95 24.34
CA LYS A 591 -13.85 2.95 25.02
C LYS A 591 -14.11 4.25 25.79
N LEU A 592 -13.13 4.76 26.55
CA LEU A 592 -13.22 6.05 27.25
C LEU A 592 -13.35 7.24 26.28
N GLY A 593 -12.63 7.24 25.16
CA GLY A 593 -12.72 8.27 24.12
C GLY A 593 -14.08 8.29 23.44
N ASN A 594 -14.63 7.14 23.07
CA ASN A 594 -15.98 7.04 22.50
C ASN A 594 -17.05 7.50 23.50
N VAL A 595 -16.94 7.08 24.78
CA VAL A 595 -17.80 7.59 25.86
C VAL A 595 -17.68 9.10 25.95
N MET A 596 -16.48 9.67 26.02
CA MET A 596 -16.24 11.11 26.10
C MET A 596 -16.87 11.86 24.91
N VAL A 597 -16.75 11.36 23.67
CA VAL A 597 -17.37 11.96 22.48
C VAL A 597 -18.90 11.89 22.53
N THR A 598 -19.49 10.77 23.01
CA THR A 598 -20.94 10.70 23.24
C THR A 598 -21.40 11.63 24.36
N THR A 599 -20.65 11.74 25.46
CA THR A 599 -20.91 12.71 26.53
C THR A 599 -20.79 14.14 26.02
N SER A 600 -19.81 14.46 25.16
CA SER A 600 -19.71 15.78 24.53
C SER A 600 -20.92 16.09 23.64
N ARG A 601 -21.38 15.15 22.80
CA ARG A 601 -22.61 15.33 22.00
C ARG A 601 -23.84 15.52 22.90
N ASN A 602 -23.99 14.68 23.93
CA ASN A 602 -25.12 14.76 24.85
C ASN A 602 -25.08 16.07 25.65
N VAL A 603 -23.94 16.52 26.16
CA VAL A 603 -23.79 17.80 26.88
C VAL A 603 -24.01 19.00 25.95
N VAL A 604 -23.65 18.93 24.67
CA VAL A 604 -23.99 19.97 23.69
C VAL A 604 -25.48 19.98 23.34
N GLN A 605 -26.14 18.82 23.27
CA GLN A 605 -27.59 18.73 23.07
C GLN A 605 -28.39 19.19 24.31
N THR A 606 -28.00 18.77 25.52
CA THR A 606 -28.52 19.29 26.78
C THR A 606 -28.22 20.79 26.93
N GLY A 607 -27.05 21.25 26.50
CA GLY A 607 -26.71 22.68 26.47
C GLY A 607 -27.62 23.49 25.54
N LYS A 608 -27.99 22.95 24.37
CA LYS A 608 -29.01 23.56 23.50
C LYS A 608 -30.42 23.54 24.12
N ALA A 609 -30.78 22.49 24.86
CA ALA A 609 -32.08 22.40 25.53
C ALA A 609 -32.20 23.36 26.73
N VAL A 610 -31.15 23.49 27.55
CA VAL A 610 -31.11 24.39 28.71
C VAL A 610 -30.93 25.85 28.29
N GLY A 611 -30.31 26.10 27.12
CA GLY A 611 -30.07 27.44 26.58
C GLY A 611 -31.32 28.26 26.23
N GLN A 612 -32.54 27.70 26.35
CA GLN A 612 -33.80 28.41 26.11
C GLN A 612 -34.59 28.76 27.39
N SER A 613 -34.09 28.43 28.59
CA SER A 613 -34.80 28.73 29.85
C SER A 613 -33.89 29.40 30.90
N VAL A 614 -34.08 30.72 31.06
CA VAL A 614 -33.80 31.60 32.23
C VAL A 614 -32.49 31.34 33.01
N GLY A 615 -31.56 32.29 32.96
CA GLY A 615 -30.21 32.11 33.50
C GLY A 615 -30.07 32.08 35.04
N GLY A 616 -28.99 31.46 35.52
CA GLY A 616 -28.56 31.57 36.93
C GLY A 616 -27.79 30.40 37.55
N ALA A 617 -26.79 29.77 36.89
CA ALA A 617 -26.05 28.64 37.51
C ALA A 617 -24.57 28.43 37.08
N PHE A 618 -23.88 29.42 36.47
CA PHE A 618 -22.51 29.23 35.96
C PHE A 618 -21.40 29.47 37.01
N SER A 619 -21.30 28.57 38.00
CA SER A 619 -20.15 28.54 38.94
C SER A 619 -19.71 27.12 39.35
N SER A 620 -20.64 26.22 39.70
CA SER A 620 -20.31 24.91 40.30
C SER A 620 -19.47 23.96 39.43
N ALA A 621 -19.49 24.10 38.10
CA ALA A 621 -18.83 23.17 37.19
C ALA A 621 -17.28 23.17 37.28
N LYS A 622 -16.66 24.30 37.68
CA LYS A 622 -15.18 24.38 37.79
C LYS A 622 -14.65 23.66 39.03
N THR A 623 -15.40 23.64 40.13
CA THR A 623 -14.97 23.07 41.42
C THR A 623 -14.92 21.54 41.42
N ALA A 624 -15.75 20.88 40.62
CA ALA A 624 -15.76 19.42 40.51
C ALA A 624 -14.49 18.87 39.83
N MET A 625 -13.98 19.55 38.81
CA MET A 625 -12.80 19.10 38.04
C MET A 625 -11.48 19.28 38.81
N SER A 626 -11.34 20.33 39.63
CA SER A 626 -10.16 20.50 40.48
C SER A 626 -10.10 19.47 41.60
N SER A 627 -11.24 19.19 42.24
CA SER A 627 -11.35 18.20 43.33
C SER A 627 -10.89 16.81 42.87
N TRP A 628 -11.35 16.35 41.70
CA TRP A 628 -10.98 15.04 41.15
C TRP A 628 -9.48 14.89 40.88
N LEU A 629 -8.82 15.94 40.36
CA LEU A 629 -7.37 15.94 40.14
C LEU A 629 -6.58 15.94 41.46
N SER A 630 -7.03 16.67 42.48
CA SER A 630 -6.37 16.69 43.80
C SER A 630 -6.46 15.37 44.57
N THR A 631 -7.47 14.53 44.29
CA THR A 631 -7.62 13.21 44.94
C THR A 631 -6.57 12.20 44.46
N PHE A 632 -6.02 12.35 43.25
CA PHE A 632 -5.02 11.41 42.70
C PHE A 632 -3.57 11.72 43.08
N THR A 633 -3.27 12.89 43.66
CA THR A 633 -1.90 13.26 44.06
C THR A 633 -1.53 12.85 45.48
N ILE A 634 -2.44 12.22 46.25
CA ILE A 634 -2.19 11.80 47.64
C ILE A 634 -2.26 10.26 47.77
N SER A 635 -1.19 9.59 47.35
CA SER A 635 -0.81 8.28 47.91
C SER A 635 0.64 7.93 47.58
N THR A 636 1.54 8.13 48.57
CA THR A 636 2.59 7.17 49.02
C THR A 636 3.56 7.93 49.94
N SER A 637 3.30 7.88 51.25
CA SER A 637 4.24 8.28 52.30
C SER A 637 4.05 7.34 53.48
N GLN A 638 4.74 6.20 53.47
CA GLN A 638 4.73 5.25 54.58
C GLN A 638 5.57 5.81 55.74
N SER A 639 4.90 6.22 56.81
CA SER A 639 5.55 6.58 58.08
C SER A 639 5.84 5.33 58.90
N LEU A 640 7.11 5.09 59.22
CA LEU A 640 7.52 4.13 60.24
C LEU A 640 7.01 4.59 61.62
N THR A 641 6.58 3.64 62.46
CA THR A 641 6.18 3.89 63.86
C THR A 641 7.07 3.09 64.80
N GLU A 642 7.91 3.79 65.58
CA GLU A 642 8.56 3.21 66.76
C GLU A 642 7.62 3.26 67.98
N PRO A 643 7.74 2.31 68.94
CA PRO A 643 6.95 2.30 70.16
C PRO A 643 7.53 3.24 71.24
N PRO A 644 6.72 3.75 72.17
CA PRO A 644 7.22 4.50 73.33
C PRO A 644 7.87 3.58 74.38
N ASP A 645 9.02 3.99 74.93
CA ASP A 645 9.67 3.33 76.07
C ASP A 645 8.98 3.71 77.40
N GLY A 646 8.87 2.77 78.33
CA GLY A 646 7.91 2.84 79.45
C GLY A 646 8.06 1.73 80.50
N LYS A 647 9.24 1.68 81.14
CA LYS A 647 9.62 0.79 82.26
C LYS A 647 8.78 0.97 83.54
N PRO A 648 8.80 0.04 84.52
CA PRO A 648 9.76 -1.06 84.73
C PRO A 648 9.34 -2.44 84.23
#